data_AF-A0A1V5GXJ1-F1
#
_entry.id   AF-A0A1V5GXJ1-F1
#
_cell.length_a   1.000
_cell.length_b   1.000
_cell.length_c   1.000
_cell.angle_alpha   90.00
_cell.angle_beta   90.00
_cell.angle_gamma   90.00
#
_symmetry.space_group_name_H-M   'P 1'
#
loop_
_entity.id
_entity.type
_entity.pdbx_description
1 polymer ?
#
loop_
_entity_poly.entity_id
_entity_poly.type
_entity_poly.pdbx_seq_one_letter_code
_entity_poly.pdbx_strand_id
1 'polypeptide(L)'
;MKKEFIKKCYDPSTHLFVVKWVDQRTCDIKGKTFKSFAGFASFLKGDWDKANLQDYDFEGVDLTHYAMKGAILSPNVLKKYGRYDDSWAKLLHHSNSLAIATLSPGPSLPIPRYDSQAPTNCSFRGENAVNDVYYISDLHLDYKLAHKFPGDVTEAQLRHYFRSIAWKLHRSMNQKSYGDYCVFAGDITNNFSIFKLFFEEIKGSFLFSKIVIVLGNHELWDPSFETSHFTFDQIVKEYRSFCRTQGFIFLQNDLWVCDNEAKTFHEKQLLEMSDEELKEATRSSRFLIFGGMGFSGKNEEFNANSGIYGPTLIDRKEEIKQSERIDALYRRLLAAIPNRHVIVVTHMPKEDWTEAPYQSGWVYLWGHNHRNFFLEDEAKTVYADNQLGYSSEAFAFRYFSTEHKANIFIDKADGIYEVGSNDIIDFYRHLGVQAQITRTYQKLFLLKRDGAYCFLGIMPEGDLRFLNGGQPKKVGDHDVTYYYDHLGPYAASVRLFLKDYQEHLKAISAEIKRFGGAGSIHGCIVDIDYFNHVYLNPLDGTITAYYADSITSKMVYPNLVSLLKQSVPNLYPIYLRQNAQYPLAIFGQDKEIESEPVFVEDTKMYHISRVIKGLQYTANYNVVRVWNDTLLSSASLTSGKEIVESIIYPELEKPTKE
;
A
#
# COMPACT_ATOMS: atom_id res chain seq x y z
N MET A 1 31.45 16.75 -22.12
CA MET A 1 30.77 16.05 -21.01
C MET A 1 29.47 16.76 -20.71
N LYS A 2 28.37 16.02 -20.66
CA LYS A 2 27.02 16.54 -20.46
C LYS A 2 26.82 16.80 -18.96
N LYS A 3 26.55 18.05 -18.57
CA LYS A 3 26.22 18.38 -17.18
C LYS A 3 24.77 18.00 -16.94
N GLU A 4 24.46 17.42 -15.78
CA GLU A 4 23.08 17.16 -15.38
C GLU A 4 22.59 18.29 -14.49
N PHE A 5 21.83 19.22 -15.07
CA PHE A 5 21.36 20.41 -14.36
C PHE A 5 20.20 20.08 -13.42
N ILE A 6 20.32 20.52 -12.17
CA ILE A 6 19.29 20.40 -11.13
C ILE A 6 18.46 21.69 -11.06
N LYS A 7 19.10 22.85 -11.29
CA LYS A 7 18.46 24.17 -11.25
C LYS A 7 19.10 25.09 -12.27
N LYS A 8 18.28 25.79 -13.03
CA LYS A 8 18.66 26.86 -13.97
C LYS A 8 17.61 27.95 -13.81
N CYS A 9 17.94 29.10 -13.24
CA CYS A 9 16.96 30.18 -13.10
C CYS A 9 17.58 31.57 -13.04
N TYR A 10 16.74 32.58 -13.23
CA TYR A 10 17.00 33.94 -12.76
C TYR A 10 16.40 34.11 -11.36
N ASP A 11 17.12 34.72 -10.44
CA ASP A 11 16.64 35.05 -9.10
C ASP A 11 16.40 36.56 -9.02
N PRO A 12 15.12 37.01 -8.97
CA PRO A 12 14.81 38.44 -8.95
C PRO A 12 15.23 39.14 -7.65
N SER A 13 15.42 38.40 -6.54
CA SER A 13 15.84 38.98 -5.27
C SER A 13 17.32 39.34 -5.23
N THR A 14 18.15 38.56 -5.92
CA THR A 14 19.59 38.77 -5.99
C THR A 14 20.05 39.37 -7.32
N HIS A 15 19.16 39.45 -8.31
CA HIS A 15 19.43 39.82 -9.70
C HIS A 15 20.54 38.97 -10.34
N LEU A 16 20.63 37.69 -9.96
CA LEU A 16 21.64 36.75 -10.46
C LEU A 16 20.99 35.60 -11.22
N PHE A 17 21.67 35.12 -12.25
CA PHE A 17 21.37 33.82 -12.83
C PHE A 17 22.05 32.73 -12.02
N VAL A 18 21.29 31.72 -11.63
CA VAL A 18 21.74 30.62 -10.77
C VAL A 18 21.68 29.31 -11.53
N VAL A 19 22.78 28.56 -11.49
CA VAL A 19 22.85 27.19 -12.01
C VAL A 19 23.34 26.25 -10.92
N LYS A 20 22.66 25.11 -10.74
CA LYS A 20 23.12 23.97 -9.95
C LYS A 20 23.11 22.71 -10.79
N TRP A 21 24.12 21.86 -10.66
CA TRP A 21 24.25 20.60 -11.41
C TRP A 21 24.96 19.53 -10.58
N VAL A 22 24.73 18.27 -10.91
CA VAL A 22 25.51 17.14 -10.37
C VAL A 22 26.80 17.00 -11.19
N ASP A 23 27.95 16.97 -10.52
CA ASP A 23 29.20 16.58 -11.15
C ASP A 23 29.24 15.06 -11.28
N GLN A 24 29.19 14.53 -12.50
CA GLN A 24 29.14 13.09 -12.75
C GLN A 24 30.39 12.32 -12.26
N ARG A 25 31.51 13.01 -11.97
CA ARG A 25 32.73 12.35 -11.47
C ARG A 25 32.72 12.22 -9.96
N THR A 26 32.27 13.25 -9.26
CA THR A 26 32.31 13.29 -7.79
C THR A 26 30.96 13.01 -7.15
N CYS A 27 29.87 12.99 -7.94
CA CYS A 27 28.48 12.96 -7.49
C CYS A 27 28.10 14.15 -6.59
N ASP A 28 28.93 15.21 -6.53
CA ASP A 28 28.62 16.41 -5.75
C ASP A 28 27.67 17.34 -6.50
N ILE A 29 26.83 18.04 -5.74
CA ILE A 29 26.10 19.20 -6.26
C ILE A 29 27.05 20.39 -6.31
N LYS A 30 27.30 20.90 -7.52
CA LYS A 30 28.01 22.16 -7.76
C LYS A 30 27.03 23.27 -8.09
N GLY A 31 27.41 24.51 -7.78
CA GLY A 31 26.61 25.69 -8.06
C GLY A 31 27.46 26.83 -8.60
N LYS A 32 26.90 27.62 -9.51
CA LYS A 32 27.52 28.83 -10.04
C LYS A 32 26.48 29.91 -10.30
N THR A 33 26.86 31.16 -10.06
CA THR A 33 26.04 32.33 -10.34
C THR A 33 26.66 33.18 -11.44
N PHE A 34 25.83 33.93 -12.16
CA PHE A 34 26.24 34.84 -13.22
C PHE A 34 25.50 36.16 -13.07
N LYS A 35 26.22 37.27 -13.27
CA LYS A 35 25.62 38.63 -13.28
C LYS A 35 24.99 38.98 -14.62
N SER A 36 25.40 38.32 -15.71
CA SER A 36 24.92 38.62 -17.07
C SER A 36 24.27 37.40 -17.71
N PHE A 37 23.23 37.67 -18.52
CA PHE A 37 22.55 36.64 -19.29
C PHE A 37 23.52 35.96 -20.28
N ALA A 38 24.39 36.71 -20.96
CA ALA A 38 25.37 36.15 -21.90
C ALA A 38 26.31 35.12 -21.23
N GLY A 39 26.76 35.40 -20.00
CA GLY A 39 27.60 34.48 -19.24
C GLY A 39 26.85 33.20 -18.86
N PHE A 40 25.60 33.34 -18.43
CA PHE A 40 24.71 32.22 -18.16
C PHE A 40 24.44 31.36 -19.41
N ALA A 41 24.08 32.01 -20.52
CA ALA A 41 23.81 31.37 -21.81
C ALA A 41 25.02 30.56 -22.32
N SER A 42 26.21 31.17 -22.29
CA SER A 42 27.47 30.53 -22.67
C SER A 42 27.76 29.30 -21.81
N PHE A 43 27.43 29.36 -20.51
CA PHE A 43 27.62 28.23 -19.61
C PHE A 43 26.66 27.06 -19.89
N LEU A 44 25.40 27.35 -20.24
CA LEU A 44 24.39 26.35 -20.58
C LEU A 44 24.67 25.65 -21.92
N LYS A 45 25.41 26.30 -22.83
CA LYS A 45 25.75 25.76 -24.15
C LYS A 45 24.51 25.28 -24.94
N GLY A 46 23.42 26.04 -24.85
CA GLY A 46 22.17 25.75 -25.56
C GLY A 46 21.18 24.84 -24.81
N ASP A 47 21.52 24.34 -23.61
CA ASP A 47 20.58 23.56 -22.78
C ASP A 47 19.63 24.48 -22.00
N TRP A 48 18.59 24.92 -22.70
CA TRP A 48 17.54 25.79 -22.18
C TRP A 48 16.41 25.05 -21.47
N ASP A 49 16.38 23.72 -21.55
CA ASP A 49 15.25 22.92 -21.06
C ASP A 49 15.02 23.14 -19.55
N LYS A 50 13.81 23.52 -19.16
CA LYS A 50 13.43 23.83 -17.76
C LYS A 50 14.20 24.99 -17.12
N ALA A 51 14.88 25.84 -17.90
CA ALA A 51 15.47 27.07 -17.37
C ALA A 51 14.36 28.05 -17.00
N ASN A 52 14.21 28.37 -15.71
CA ASN A 52 13.21 29.31 -15.22
C ASN A 52 13.70 30.76 -15.32
N LEU A 53 13.27 31.44 -16.38
CA LEU A 53 13.64 32.82 -16.70
C LEU A 53 12.41 33.73 -16.78
N GLN A 54 11.30 33.32 -16.14
CA GLN A 54 10.04 34.05 -16.20
C GLN A 54 10.14 35.47 -15.61
N ASP A 55 11.03 35.65 -14.64
CA ASP A 55 11.22 36.91 -13.92
C ASP A 55 12.33 37.80 -14.53
N TYR A 56 12.83 37.46 -15.72
CA TYR A 56 13.83 38.25 -16.45
C TYR A 56 13.20 38.91 -17.69
N ASP A 57 13.44 40.21 -17.88
CA ASP A 57 12.79 41.05 -18.91
C ASP A 57 13.44 40.97 -20.31
N PHE A 58 14.68 40.48 -20.36
CA PHE A 58 15.51 40.44 -21.57
C PHE A 58 15.64 41.81 -22.27
N GLU A 59 15.62 42.92 -21.52
CA GLU A 59 15.93 44.23 -22.10
C GLU A 59 17.36 44.26 -22.67
N GLY A 60 17.50 44.76 -23.90
CA GLY A 60 18.78 44.79 -24.61
C GLY A 60 19.33 43.43 -25.06
N VAL A 61 18.59 42.33 -24.92
CA VAL A 61 19.00 41.00 -25.38
C VAL A 61 18.29 40.63 -26.68
N ASP A 62 19.05 40.25 -27.71
CA ASP A 62 18.48 39.66 -28.92
C ASP A 62 18.27 38.14 -28.75
N LEU A 63 17.02 37.74 -28.52
CA LEU A 63 16.64 36.34 -28.35
C LEU A 63 16.65 35.53 -29.65
N THR A 64 16.80 36.15 -30.82
CA THR A 64 16.89 35.41 -32.09
C THR A 64 18.12 34.52 -32.17
N HIS A 65 19.18 34.86 -31.43
CA HIS A 65 20.41 34.07 -31.30
C HIS A 65 20.28 32.82 -30.42
N TYR A 66 19.14 32.63 -29.75
CA TYR A 66 18.94 31.53 -28.81
C TYR A 66 17.70 30.71 -29.18
N ALA A 67 17.88 29.38 -29.27
CA ALA A 67 16.79 28.46 -29.59
C ALA A 67 15.70 28.43 -28.48
N MET A 68 16.08 28.67 -27.22
CA MET A 68 15.20 28.78 -26.03
C MET A 68 14.18 27.64 -25.85
N LYS A 69 14.35 26.50 -26.52
CA LYS A 69 13.43 25.37 -26.45
C LYS A 69 13.38 24.83 -25.01
N GLY A 70 12.17 24.77 -24.44
CA GLY A 70 11.92 24.29 -23.08
C GLY A 70 12.22 25.29 -21.96
N ALA A 71 12.69 26.52 -22.28
CA ALA A 71 12.81 27.58 -21.29
C ALA A 71 11.43 28.06 -20.82
N ILE A 72 11.33 28.43 -19.55
CA ILE A 72 10.13 29.03 -18.97
C ILE A 72 10.33 30.54 -19.03
N LEU A 73 9.57 31.20 -19.89
CA LEU A 73 9.63 32.64 -20.14
C LEU A 73 8.28 33.28 -19.79
N SER A 74 8.28 34.58 -19.48
CA SER A 74 7.03 35.29 -19.31
C SER A 74 6.30 35.45 -20.66
N PRO A 75 4.95 35.48 -20.65
CA PRO A 75 4.17 35.77 -21.85
C PRO A 75 4.57 37.10 -22.51
N ASN A 76 4.88 38.13 -21.74
CA ASN A 76 5.29 39.45 -22.25
C ASN A 76 6.57 39.36 -23.08
N VAL A 77 7.56 38.59 -22.61
CA VAL A 77 8.79 38.33 -23.37
C VAL A 77 8.44 37.60 -24.66
N LEU A 78 7.66 36.53 -24.61
CA LEU A 78 7.28 35.80 -25.83
C LEU A 78 6.52 36.66 -26.85
N LYS A 79 5.60 37.53 -26.39
CA LYS A 79 4.86 38.49 -27.23
C LYS A 79 5.80 39.47 -27.92
N LYS A 80 6.78 40.02 -27.19
CA LYS A 80 7.80 40.94 -27.73
C LYS A 80 8.57 40.34 -28.91
N TYR A 81 8.79 39.02 -28.92
CA TYR A 81 9.51 38.32 -29.98
C TYR A 81 8.61 37.52 -30.94
N GLY A 82 7.28 37.72 -30.89
CA GLY A 82 6.34 37.05 -31.79
C GLY A 82 6.30 35.52 -31.66
N ARG A 83 6.60 34.98 -30.46
CA ARG A 83 6.65 33.54 -30.16
C ARG A 83 5.58 33.10 -29.15
N TYR A 84 4.62 33.97 -28.83
CA TYR A 84 3.56 33.66 -27.87
C TYR A 84 2.45 32.84 -28.52
N ASP A 85 2.08 31.73 -27.89
CA ASP A 85 0.93 30.90 -28.24
C ASP A 85 -0.15 31.12 -27.17
N ASP A 86 -1.30 31.64 -27.61
CA ASP A 86 -2.44 31.96 -26.74
C ASP A 86 -3.41 30.79 -26.53
N SER A 87 -3.16 29.63 -27.16
CA SER A 87 -4.01 28.45 -27.11
C SER A 87 -4.30 28.00 -25.67
N TRP A 88 -3.27 27.95 -24.83
CA TRP A 88 -3.38 27.56 -23.42
C TRP A 88 -4.15 28.58 -22.57
N ALA A 89 -3.97 29.87 -22.81
CA ALA A 89 -4.72 30.91 -22.11
C ALA A 89 -6.21 30.83 -22.47
N LYS A 90 -6.53 30.70 -23.77
CA LYS A 90 -7.91 30.51 -24.24
C LYS A 90 -8.55 29.27 -23.63
N LEU A 91 -7.80 28.17 -23.55
CA LEU A 91 -8.26 26.91 -22.95
C LEU A 91 -8.60 27.10 -21.46
N LEU A 92 -7.73 27.73 -20.66
CA LEU A 92 -8.01 28.00 -19.24
C LEU A 92 -9.21 28.92 -19.04
N HIS A 93 -9.37 29.95 -19.87
CA HIS A 93 -10.53 30.84 -19.79
C HIS A 93 -11.85 30.11 -20.01
N HIS A 94 -11.91 29.18 -20.97
CA HIS A 94 -13.11 28.35 -21.21
C HIS A 94 -13.37 27.35 -20.08
N SER A 95 -12.32 26.70 -19.56
CA SER A 95 -12.45 25.78 -18.43
C SER A 95 -12.98 26.47 -17.16
N ASN A 96 -12.57 27.72 -16.91
CA ASN A 96 -13.01 28.48 -15.75
C ASN A 96 -14.47 28.94 -15.85
N SER A 97 -14.94 29.32 -17.05
CA SER A 97 -16.35 29.72 -17.21
C SER A 97 -17.31 28.56 -16.95
N LEU A 98 -16.91 27.33 -17.28
CA LEU A 98 -17.66 26.12 -16.93
C LEU A 98 -17.64 25.83 -15.43
N ALA A 99 -16.46 25.87 -14.79
CA ALA A 99 -16.33 25.61 -13.36
C ALA A 99 -17.12 26.60 -12.48
N ILE A 100 -17.10 27.90 -12.83
CA ILE A 100 -17.80 28.96 -12.10
C ILE A 100 -19.33 28.84 -12.23
N ALA A 101 -19.85 28.41 -13.39
CA ALA A 101 -21.28 28.26 -13.61
C ALA A 101 -21.92 27.17 -12.72
N THR A 102 -21.14 26.20 -12.25
CA THR A 102 -21.58 25.03 -11.46
C THR A 102 -21.34 25.14 -9.95
N LEU A 103 -20.68 26.19 -9.45
CA LEU A 103 -20.50 26.42 -8.02
C LEU A 103 -21.79 26.95 -7.35
N SER A 104 -22.85 26.14 -7.35
CA SER A 104 -23.93 26.25 -6.35
C SER A 104 -23.62 25.28 -5.21
N PRO A 105 -23.24 25.75 -4.01
CA PRO A 105 -22.94 24.86 -2.90
C PRO A 105 -24.22 24.14 -2.47
N GLY A 106 -24.29 22.83 -2.67
CA GLY A 106 -25.28 21.99 -2.01
C GLY A 106 -25.17 22.13 -0.48
N PRO A 107 -26.28 22.03 0.26
CA PRO A 107 -26.29 22.28 1.70
C PRO A 107 -25.28 21.39 2.44
N SER A 108 -24.51 22.01 3.32
CA SER A 108 -23.62 21.33 4.26
C SER A 108 -24.47 20.48 5.21
N LEU A 109 -24.45 19.15 5.02
CA LEU A 109 -24.95 18.24 6.04
C LEU A 109 -23.96 18.21 7.21
N PRO A 110 -24.43 18.09 8.46
CA PRO A 110 -23.57 18.15 9.64
C PRO A 110 -22.49 17.07 9.59
N ILE A 111 -21.26 17.48 9.91
CA ILE A 111 -20.12 16.60 10.15
C ILE A 111 -20.43 15.75 11.39
N PRO A 112 -20.48 14.40 11.30
CA PRO A 112 -20.29 13.59 12.48
C PRO A 112 -18.87 13.86 12.96
N ARG A 113 -18.71 14.56 14.08
CA ARG A 113 -17.42 14.65 14.77
C ARG A 113 -17.07 13.25 15.27
N TYR A 114 -16.39 12.49 14.43
CA TYR A 114 -15.44 11.50 14.91
C TYR A 114 -14.06 12.16 14.91
N ASP A 115 -13.36 11.96 16.02
CA ASP A 115 -12.21 12.72 16.47
C ASP A 115 -11.21 13.00 15.34
N SER A 116 -10.96 14.28 15.08
CA SER A 116 -9.99 14.74 14.10
C SER A 116 -8.58 14.54 14.66
N GLN A 117 -8.17 13.29 14.83
CA GLN A 117 -6.77 12.96 14.65
C GLN A 117 -6.61 12.66 13.16
N ALA A 118 -5.91 13.55 12.45
CA ALA A 118 -5.27 13.15 11.21
C ALA A 118 -4.59 11.81 11.51
N PRO A 119 -4.84 10.74 10.74
CA PRO A 119 -4.25 9.44 11.03
C PRO A 119 -2.77 9.67 11.19
N THR A 120 -2.30 9.49 12.42
CA THR A 120 -0.88 9.42 12.71
C THR A 120 -0.36 8.35 11.79
N ASN A 121 0.52 8.75 10.86
CA ASN A 121 1.24 7.87 9.94
C ASN A 121 1.41 6.49 10.56
N CYS A 122 0.55 5.54 10.17
CA CYS A 122 0.57 4.20 10.71
C CYS A 122 1.69 3.48 9.97
N SER A 123 2.93 3.78 10.38
CA SER A 123 4.11 3.06 9.89
C SER A 123 4.37 1.91 10.83
N PHE A 124 3.73 0.77 10.56
CA PHE A 124 4.10 -0.50 11.17
C PHE A 124 4.53 -1.46 10.06
N ARG A 125 5.84 -1.47 9.75
CA ARG A 125 6.45 -2.53 8.95
C ARG A 125 7.06 -3.57 9.90
N GLY A 126 6.44 -4.75 9.94
CA GLY A 126 7.16 -6.00 10.20
C GLY A 126 7.99 -6.37 8.97
N GLU A 127 8.96 -7.27 9.12
CA GLU A 127 10.01 -7.65 8.15
C GLU A 127 9.54 -8.26 6.80
N ASN A 128 8.27 -8.14 6.44
CA ASN A 128 7.77 -8.53 5.12
C ASN A 128 7.58 -7.26 4.28
N ALA A 129 8.20 -7.16 3.11
CA ALA A 129 8.04 -6.02 2.20
C ALA A 129 6.55 -5.74 1.97
N VAL A 130 6.09 -4.55 2.34
CA VAL A 130 4.71 -4.04 2.22
C VAL A 130 4.67 -2.98 1.12
N ASN A 131 3.81 -3.06 0.13
CA ASN A 131 3.61 -2.05 -0.89
C ASN A 131 2.47 -1.16 -0.40
N ASP A 132 2.74 0.14 -0.43
CA ASP A 132 1.76 1.12 -0.02
C ASP A 132 0.90 1.51 -1.21
N VAL A 133 -0.39 1.71 -0.93
CA VAL A 133 -1.37 2.26 -1.85
C VAL A 133 -1.58 3.71 -1.47
N TYR A 134 -0.90 4.60 -2.19
CA TYR A 134 -1.04 6.05 -2.10
C TYR A 134 -2.24 6.50 -2.92
N TYR A 135 -3.05 7.41 -2.39
CA TYR A 135 -4.27 7.84 -3.08
C TYR A 135 -4.59 9.32 -2.89
N ILE A 136 -5.27 9.88 -3.89
CA ILE A 136 -5.80 11.26 -3.92
C ILE A 136 -6.94 11.38 -4.95
N SER A 137 -7.87 12.30 -4.73
CA SER A 137 -8.93 12.65 -5.69
C SER A 137 -9.23 14.16 -5.67
N ASP A 138 -10.09 14.61 -6.59
CA ASP A 138 -10.68 15.96 -6.58
C ASP A 138 -9.62 17.06 -6.65
N LEU A 139 -8.64 16.91 -7.53
CA LEU A 139 -7.57 17.91 -7.70
C LEU A 139 -8.09 19.18 -8.35
N HIS A 140 -9.11 19.12 -9.21
CA HIS A 140 -9.73 20.28 -9.88
C HIS A 140 -8.70 21.28 -10.42
N LEU A 141 -7.75 20.78 -11.22
CA LEU A 141 -6.61 21.57 -11.68
C LEU A 141 -7.01 22.75 -12.55
N ASP A 142 -8.08 22.65 -13.33
CA ASP A 142 -8.63 23.76 -14.14
C ASP A 142 -8.94 24.99 -13.28
N TYR A 143 -9.70 24.82 -12.19
CA TYR A 143 -9.99 25.90 -11.24
C TYR A 143 -8.71 26.50 -10.66
N LYS A 144 -7.76 25.68 -10.20
CA LYS A 144 -6.50 26.14 -9.58
C LYS A 144 -5.61 26.87 -10.58
N LEU A 145 -5.55 26.38 -11.82
CA LEU A 145 -4.81 27.01 -12.91
C LEU A 145 -5.40 28.36 -13.29
N ALA A 146 -6.72 28.47 -13.39
CA ALA A 146 -7.38 29.74 -13.71
C ALA A 146 -7.14 30.81 -12.62
N HIS A 147 -7.13 30.42 -11.35
CA HIS A 147 -6.79 31.32 -10.24
C HIS A 147 -5.32 31.71 -10.24
N LYS A 148 -4.43 30.76 -10.54
CA LYS A 148 -2.98 30.98 -10.55
C LYS A 148 -2.52 31.80 -11.76
N PHE A 149 -3.19 31.62 -12.90
CA PHE A 149 -2.88 32.25 -14.18
C PHE A 149 -4.13 32.93 -14.75
N PRO A 150 -4.54 34.09 -14.20
CA PRO A 150 -5.78 34.77 -14.59
C PRO A 150 -5.75 35.43 -15.98
N GLY A 151 -4.60 35.39 -16.66
CA GLY A 151 -4.40 35.97 -18.00
C GLY A 151 -3.54 35.08 -18.87
N ASP A 152 -2.55 35.65 -19.55
CA ASP A 152 -1.69 34.89 -20.42
C ASP A 152 -0.88 33.82 -19.65
N VAL A 153 -0.84 32.61 -20.20
CA VAL A 153 0.00 31.52 -19.71
C VAL A 153 0.66 30.80 -20.89
N THR A 154 1.75 30.09 -20.60
CA THR A 154 2.47 29.25 -21.57
C THR A 154 2.49 27.80 -21.13
N GLU A 155 2.61 26.87 -22.07
CA GLU A 155 2.80 25.44 -21.75
C GLU A 155 3.96 25.20 -20.77
N ALA A 156 5.07 25.92 -20.95
CA ALA A 156 6.25 25.80 -20.09
C ALA A 156 5.95 26.18 -18.63
N GLN A 157 5.13 27.22 -18.40
CA GLN A 157 4.68 27.62 -17.06
C GLN A 157 3.73 26.58 -16.45
N LEU A 158 2.79 26.03 -17.25
CA LEU A 158 1.89 24.95 -16.80
C LEU A 158 2.68 23.70 -16.39
N ARG A 159 3.57 23.22 -17.25
CA ARG A 159 4.46 22.10 -16.96
C ARG A 159 5.31 22.35 -15.71
N HIS A 160 5.83 23.57 -15.54
CA HIS A 160 6.58 23.93 -14.33
C HIS A 160 5.72 23.80 -13.07
N TYR A 161 4.47 24.27 -13.11
CA TYR A 161 3.54 24.12 -12.00
C TYR A 161 3.18 22.66 -11.73
N PHE A 162 2.89 21.85 -12.75
CA PHE A 162 2.62 20.41 -12.57
C PHE A 162 3.80 19.65 -12.00
N ARG A 163 5.04 19.97 -12.39
CA ARG A 163 6.24 19.42 -11.73
C ARG A 163 6.29 19.77 -10.25
N SER A 164 5.87 20.97 -9.87
CA SER A 164 5.81 21.36 -8.46
C SER A 164 4.78 20.53 -7.69
N ILE A 165 3.63 20.22 -8.31
CA ILE A 165 2.63 19.32 -7.74
C ILE A 165 3.19 17.90 -7.61
N ALA A 166 3.75 17.36 -8.70
CA ALA A 166 4.36 16.03 -8.71
C ALA A 166 5.44 15.90 -7.63
N TRP A 167 6.26 16.95 -7.43
CA TRP A 167 7.26 17.00 -6.37
C TRP A 167 6.64 17.02 -4.97
N LYS A 168 5.56 17.79 -4.74
CA LYS A 168 4.84 17.80 -3.44
C LYS A 168 4.28 16.41 -3.13
N LEU A 169 3.59 15.79 -4.09
CA LEU A 169 3.05 14.42 -3.98
C LEU A 169 4.15 13.39 -3.72
N HIS A 170 5.27 13.46 -4.44
CA HIS A 170 6.39 12.53 -4.25
C HIS A 170 7.04 12.70 -2.87
N ARG A 171 7.05 13.92 -2.32
CA ARG A 171 7.60 14.21 -0.98
C ARG A 171 6.69 13.78 0.16
N SER A 172 5.38 13.63 -0.06
CA SER A 172 4.47 13.14 0.97
C SER A 172 4.52 11.62 1.16
N MET A 173 5.24 10.89 0.31
CA MET A 173 5.39 9.44 0.44
C MET A 173 6.34 9.09 1.59
N ASN A 174 5.93 8.22 2.50
CA ASN A 174 6.67 7.89 3.72
C ASN A 174 7.94 7.08 3.46
N GLN A 175 7.87 6.05 2.61
CA GLN A 175 9.02 5.26 2.20
C GLN A 175 8.91 4.92 0.71
N LYS A 176 9.95 5.27 -0.05
CA LYS A 176 9.99 5.07 -1.50
C LYS A 176 10.35 3.62 -1.79
N SER A 177 9.35 2.76 -1.92
CA SER A 177 9.57 1.35 -2.23
C SER A 177 9.34 1.11 -3.72
N TYR A 178 10.08 0.16 -4.27
CA TYR A 178 9.85 -0.25 -5.66
C TYR A 178 8.49 -0.97 -5.75
N GLY A 179 7.61 -0.51 -6.63
CA GLY A 179 6.32 -1.16 -6.87
C GLY A 179 5.14 -0.64 -6.05
N ASP A 180 5.27 0.50 -5.36
CA ASP A 180 4.14 1.19 -4.71
C ASP A 180 3.07 1.62 -5.72
N TYR A 181 1.84 1.82 -5.25
CA TYR A 181 0.68 2.17 -6.06
C TYR A 181 0.28 3.63 -5.83
N CYS A 182 0.05 4.39 -6.89
CA CYS A 182 -0.49 5.75 -6.82
C CYS A 182 -1.85 5.79 -7.52
N VAL A 183 -2.92 5.87 -6.74
CA VAL A 183 -4.32 5.89 -7.19
C VAL A 183 -4.83 7.33 -7.29
N PHE A 184 -5.27 7.71 -8.49
CA PHE A 184 -5.95 8.97 -8.77
C PHE A 184 -7.43 8.68 -9.02
N ALA A 185 -8.29 8.99 -8.04
CA ALA A 185 -9.71 8.59 -8.03
C ALA A 185 -10.65 9.69 -8.56
N GLY A 186 -10.34 10.20 -9.76
CA GLY A 186 -11.20 11.13 -10.50
C GLY A 186 -11.11 12.59 -10.09
N ASP A 187 -11.75 13.44 -10.91
CA ASP A 187 -11.82 14.89 -10.80
C ASP A 187 -10.44 15.55 -10.70
N ILE A 188 -9.56 15.13 -11.61
CA ILE A 188 -8.25 15.72 -11.83
C ILE A 188 -8.39 17.06 -12.55
N THR A 189 -9.13 17.07 -13.65
CA THR A 189 -9.43 18.28 -14.42
C THR A 189 -10.55 18.08 -15.41
N ASN A 190 -11.26 19.16 -15.74
CA ASN A 190 -12.29 19.18 -16.77
C ASN A 190 -11.78 19.22 -18.23
N ASN A 191 -10.47 19.18 -18.46
CA ASN A 191 -9.90 19.29 -19.80
C ASN A 191 -8.86 18.20 -20.10
N PHE A 192 -9.05 17.46 -21.19
CA PHE A 192 -8.21 16.36 -21.60
C PHE A 192 -6.78 16.78 -21.98
N SER A 193 -6.58 17.98 -22.54
CA SER A 193 -5.24 18.48 -22.84
C SER A 193 -4.45 18.83 -21.57
N ILE A 194 -5.12 19.41 -20.56
CA ILE A 194 -4.54 19.64 -19.23
C ILE A 194 -4.24 18.30 -18.56
N PHE A 195 -5.16 17.34 -18.64
CA PHE A 195 -5.00 16.00 -18.07
C PHE A 195 -3.74 15.33 -18.61
N LYS A 196 -3.56 15.33 -19.94
CA LYS A 196 -2.35 14.77 -20.58
C LYS A 196 -1.09 15.46 -20.08
N LEU A 197 -1.09 16.79 -20.06
CA LEU A 197 0.06 17.60 -19.65
C LEU A 197 0.45 17.33 -18.19
N PHE A 198 -0.54 17.18 -17.30
CA PHE A 198 -0.33 16.83 -15.90
C PHE A 198 0.29 15.45 -15.75
N PHE A 199 -0.31 14.43 -16.36
CA PHE A 199 0.16 13.05 -16.18
C PHE A 199 1.50 12.75 -16.87
N GLU A 200 1.87 13.48 -17.93
CA GLU A 200 3.23 13.47 -18.48
C GLU A 200 4.28 13.90 -17.44
N GLU A 201 4.01 14.94 -16.65
CA GLU A 201 4.91 15.42 -15.60
C GLU A 201 4.88 14.52 -14.34
N ILE A 202 3.74 13.90 -14.04
CA ILE A 202 3.63 12.86 -13.00
C ILE A 202 4.50 11.66 -13.37
N LYS A 203 4.40 11.12 -14.59
CA LYS A 203 5.20 9.95 -15.02
C LYS A 203 6.70 10.14 -14.75
N GLY A 204 7.23 11.32 -15.05
CA GLY A 204 8.64 11.64 -14.82
C GLY A 204 9.08 11.62 -13.35
N SER A 205 8.14 11.77 -12.41
CA SER A 205 8.40 11.84 -10.97
C SER A 205 8.17 10.50 -10.23
N PHE A 206 7.46 9.56 -10.86
CA PHE A 206 7.01 8.30 -10.24
C PHE A 206 7.43 7.06 -11.05
N LEU A 207 8.69 7.02 -11.52
CA LEU A 207 9.20 5.97 -12.43
C LEU A 207 9.14 4.54 -11.87
N PHE A 208 9.06 4.37 -10.54
CA PHE A 208 9.07 3.06 -9.86
C PHE A 208 7.72 2.69 -9.24
N SER A 209 6.71 3.53 -9.42
CA SER A 209 5.36 3.33 -8.88
C SER A 209 4.40 3.00 -10.01
N LYS A 210 3.39 2.17 -9.72
CA LYS A 210 2.28 1.89 -10.64
C LYS A 210 1.21 2.94 -10.44
N ILE A 211 0.91 3.71 -11.49
CA ILE A 211 -0.13 4.75 -11.46
C ILE A 211 -1.45 4.14 -11.91
N VAL A 212 -2.47 4.21 -11.06
CA VAL A 212 -3.83 3.75 -11.30
C VAL A 212 -4.76 4.96 -11.41
N ILE A 213 -5.61 5.00 -12.43
CA ILE A 213 -6.45 6.15 -12.74
C ILE A 213 -7.89 5.69 -12.96
N VAL A 214 -8.81 6.37 -12.30
CA VAL A 214 -10.26 6.33 -12.53
C VAL A 214 -10.72 7.74 -12.90
N LEU A 215 -11.72 7.86 -13.78
CA LEU A 215 -12.32 9.15 -14.15
C LEU A 215 -13.35 9.59 -13.10
N GLY A 216 -13.40 10.88 -12.84
CA GLY A 216 -14.52 11.55 -12.23
C GLY A 216 -15.42 12.21 -13.26
N ASN A 217 -16.50 12.82 -12.79
CA ASN A 217 -17.49 13.42 -13.67
C ASN A 217 -16.92 14.64 -14.40
N HIS A 218 -15.96 15.37 -13.82
CA HIS A 218 -15.35 16.54 -14.47
C HIS A 218 -14.58 16.16 -15.73
N GLU A 219 -13.96 14.97 -15.79
CA GLU A 219 -13.27 14.52 -17.01
C GLU A 219 -14.19 14.37 -18.24
N LEU A 220 -15.51 14.39 -18.06
CA LEU A 220 -16.49 14.37 -19.16
C LEU A 220 -16.79 15.75 -19.74
N TRP A 221 -16.36 16.83 -19.08
CA TRP A 221 -16.79 18.19 -19.38
C TRP A 221 -15.93 18.89 -20.46
N ASP A 222 -14.95 18.20 -21.06
CA ASP A 222 -14.10 18.83 -22.06
C ASP A 222 -14.95 19.29 -23.28
N PRO A 223 -14.95 20.58 -23.62
CA PRO A 223 -15.75 21.11 -24.73
C PRO A 223 -15.45 20.47 -26.09
N SER A 224 -14.24 19.92 -26.27
CA SER A 224 -13.86 19.22 -27.50
C SER A 224 -14.66 17.93 -27.71
N PHE A 225 -15.11 17.29 -26.63
CA PHE A 225 -15.94 16.09 -26.72
C PHE A 225 -17.38 16.43 -27.12
N GLU A 226 -17.92 17.52 -26.59
CA GLU A 226 -19.25 18.02 -26.97
C GLU A 226 -19.27 18.47 -28.44
N THR A 227 -18.33 19.33 -28.83
CA THR A 227 -18.22 19.82 -30.22
C THR A 227 -17.97 18.73 -31.25
N SER A 228 -17.32 17.63 -30.85
CA SER A 228 -17.10 16.46 -31.71
C SER A 228 -18.21 15.40 -31.59
N HIS A 229 -19.25 15.63 -30.78
CA HIS A 229 -20.35 14.71 -30.51
C HIS A 229 -19.88 13.31 -30.07
N PHE A 230 -18.91 13.27 -29.16
CA PHE A 230 -18.43 12.00 -28.63
C PHE A 230 -19.53 11.31 -27.81
N THR A 231 -19.50 9.99 -27.82
CA THR A 231 -20.22 9.15 -26.84
C THR A 231 -19.32 8.94 -25.62
N PHE A 232 -19.90 8.49 -24.51
CA PHE A 232 -19.14 8.12 -23.32
C PHE A 232 -18.04 7.10 -23.63
N ASP A 233 -18.35 6.04 -24.39
CA ASP A 233 -17.36 5.02 -24.73
C ASP A 233 -16.21 5.58 -25.60
N GLN A 234 -16.47 6.58 -26.45
CA GLN A 234 -15.43 7.28 -27.20
C GLN A 234 -14.53 8.12 -26.30
N ILE A 235 -15.09 8.82 -25.31
CA ILE A 235 -14.30 9.55 -24.29
C ILE A 235 -13.42 8.57 -23.52
N VAL A 236 -14.00 7.49 -23.00
CA VAL A 236 -13.27 6.43 -22.28
C VAL A 236 -12.14 5.87 -23.14
N LYS A 237 -12.37 5.70 -24.45
CA LYS A 237 -11.34 5.23 -25.40
C LYS A 237 -10.18 6.22 -25.54
N GLU A 238 -10.42 7.53 -25.56
CA GLU A 238 -9.35 8.54 -25.61
C GLU A 238 -8.47 8.49 -24.35
N TYR A 239 -9.10 8.50 -23.16
CA TYR A 239 -8.37 8.39 -21.89
C TYR A 239 -7.60 7.07 -21.78
N ARG A 240 -8.23 5.96 -22.16
CA ARG A 240 -7.60 4.64 -22.16
C ARG A 240 -6.41 4.57 -23.12
N SER A 241 -6.55 5.14 -24.32
CA SER A 241 -5.47 5.21 -25.32
C SER A 241 -4.28 5.98 -24.76
N PHE A 242 -4.50 7.18 -24.24
CA PHE A 242 -3.46 7.97 -23.60
C PHE A 242 -2.78 7.22 -22.45
N CYS A 243 -3.55 6.71 -21.49
CA CYS A 243 -3.02 5.98 -20.33
C CYS A 243 -2.18 4.77 -20.75
N ARG A 244 -2.65 4.00 -21.74
CA ARG A 244 -1.91 2.87 -22.30
C ARG A 244 -0.57 3.30 -22.90
N THR A 245 -0.54 4.38 -23.70
CA THR A 245 0.73 4.89 -24.25
C THR A 245 1.71 5.35 -23.16
N GLN A 246 1.18 5.79 -22.02
CA GLN A 246 2.00 6.22 -20.90
C GLN A 246 2.40 5.07 -19.97
N GLY A 247 1.77 3.91 -20.07
CA GLY A 247 1.98 2.77 -19.17
C GLY A 247 1.23 2.89 -17.84
N PHE A 248 0.18 3.72 -17.78
CA PHE A 248 -0.70 3.81 -16.61
C PHE A 248 -1.79 2.75 -16.66
N ILE A 249 -2.27 2.36 -15.48
CA ILE A 249 -3.41 1.45 -15.30
C ILE A 249 -4.67 2.30 -15.29
N PHE A 250 -5.44 2.26 -16.36
CA PHE A 250 -6.73 2.96 -16.47
C PHE A 250 -7.88 1.99 -16.27
N LEU A 251 -8.77 2.30 -15.32
CA LEU A 251 -9.90 1.45 -14.94
C LEU A 251 -11.22 2.18 -15.17
N GLN A 252 -12.08 1.60 -16.00
CA GLN A 252 -13.47 2.00 -16.16
C GLN A 252 -14.31 0.74 -16.30
N ASN A 253 -14.93 0.30 -15.20
CA ASN A 253 -15.61 -0.99 -15.07
C ASN A 253 -14.66 -2.18 -15.30
N ASP A 254 -13.42 -2.04 -14.83
CA ASP A 254 -12.35 -3.01 -15.03
C ASP A 254 -11.84 -3.56 -13.70
N LEU A 255 -11.39 -4.82 -13.70
CA LEU A 255 -10.69 -5.46 -12.59
C LEU A 255 -9.21 -5.64 -12.94
N TRP A 256 -8.33 -5.04 -12.16
CA TRP A 256 -6.89 -5.21 -12.28
C TRP A 256 -6.36 -6.22 -11.26
N VAL A 257 -5.65 -7.23 -11.75
CA VAL A 257 -5.01 -8.28 -10.96
C VAL A 257 -3.56 -7.88 -10.68
N CYS A 258 -3.26 -7.60 -9.41
CA CYS A 258 -1.94 -7.16 -9.00
C CYS A 258 -1.00 -8.36 -8.83
N ASP A 259 -0.16 -8.62 -9.84
CA ASP A 259 0.94 -9.60 -9.78
C ASP A 259 2.06 -9.27 -10.80
N ASN A 260 3.08 -10.13 -10.91
CA ASN A 260 4.20 -10.04 -11.85
C ASN A 260 3.74 -10.09 -13.32
N GLU A 261 2.68 -10.83 -13.64
CA GLU A 261 1.99 -10.81 -14.93
C GLU A 261 0.68 -10.02 -14.80
N ALA A 262 0.81 -8.72 -14.49
CA ALA A 262 -0.33 -7.84 -14.27
C ALA A 262 -1.35 -7.93 -15.43
N LYS A 263 -2.59 -8.28 -15.09
CA LYS A 263 -3.68 -8.51 -16.04
C LYS A 263 -4.87 -7.63 -15.71
N THR A 264 -5.50 -7.07 -16.74
CA THR A 264 -6.77 -6.34 -16.60
C THR A 264 -7.87 -7.14 -17.27
N PHE A 265 -8.97 -7.35 -16.54
CA PHE A 265 -10.20 -7.90 -17.06
C PHE A 265 -11.20 -6.76 -17.27
N HIS A 266 -11.66 -6.62 -18.51
CA HIS A 266 -12.65 -5.61 -18.87
C HIS A 266 -14.07 -6.08 -18.59
N GLU A 267 -15.01 -5.14 -18.47
CA GLU A 267 -16.43 -5.38 -18.18
C GLU A 267 -17.02 -6.61 -18.87
N LYS A 268 -16.88 -6.70 -20.20
CA LYS A 268 -17.41 -7.85 -20.97
C LYS A 268 -16.82 -9.18 -20.50
N GLN A 269 -15.51 -9.24 -20.26
CA GLN A 269 -14.84 -10.45 -19.79
C GLN A 269 -15.32 -10.84 -18.39
N LEU A 270 -15.47 -9.86 -17.49
CA LEU A 270 -15.94 -10.11 -16.12
C LEU A 270 -17.36 -10.66 -16.06
N LEU A 271 -18.23 -10.23 -16.98
CA LEU A 271 -19.61 -10.72 -17.10
C LEU A 271 -19.69 -12.11 -17.73
N GLU A 272 -18.78 -12.43 -18.66
CA GLU A 272 -18.77 -13.71 -19.38
C GLU A 272 -18.06 -14.84 -18.63
N MET A 273 -17.10 -14.52 -17.76
CA MET A 273 -16.35 -15.51 -16.96
C MET A 273 -17.25 -16.20 -15.92
N SER A 274 -17.13 -17.52 -15.83
CA SER A 274 -17.67 -18.31 -14.72
C SER A 274 -17.02 -17.95 -13.37
N ASP A 275 -17.63 -18.37 -12.27
CA ASP A 275 -17.08 -18.11 -10.93
C ASP A 275 -15.74 -18.80 -10.75
N GLU A 276 -15.61 -20.02 -11.27
CA GLU A 276 -14.39 -20.82 -11.25
C GLU A 276 -13.27 -20.15 -12.06
N GLU A 277 -13.57 -19.64 -13.25
CA GLU A 277 -12.58 -18.92 -14.06
C GLU A 277 -12.10 -17.64 -13.38
N LEU A 278 -12.99 -16.89 -12.73
CA LEU A 278 -12.61 -15.66 -12.02
C LEU A 278 -11.79 -15.96 -10.76
N LYS A 279 -12.15 -16.99 -10.00
CA LYS A 279 -11.37 -17.47 -8.85
C LYS A 279 -9.97 -17.90 -9.27
N GLU A 280 -9.84 -18.68 -10.34
CA GLU A 280 -8.52 -19.12 -10.83
C GLU A 280 -7.70 -17.94 -11.35
N ALA A 281 -8.31 -17.05 -12.13
CA ALA A 281 -7.67 -15.86 -12.66
C ALA A 281 -7.13 -14.90 -11.59
N THR A 282 -7.71 -14.93 -10.39
CA THR A 282 -7.33 -14.07 -9.25
C THR A 282 -6.58 -14.84 -8.16
N ARG A 283 -6.29 -16.14 -8.38
CA ARG A 283 -5.85 -17.07 -7.34
C ARG A 283 -4.55 -16.66 -6.65
N SER A 284 -3.56 -16.23 -7.41
CA SER A 284 -2.23 -15.83 -6.93
C SER A 284 -2.16 -14.37 -6.46
N SER A 285 -3.18 -13.57 -6.77
CA SER A 285 -3.11 -12.14 -6.58
C SER A 285 -3.15 -11.77 -5.10
N ARG A 286 -2.24 -10.88 -4.71
CA ARG A 286 -2.15 -10.35 -3.33
C ARG A 286 -3.36 -9.50 -2.98
N PHE A 287 -3.76 -8.66 -3.93
CA PHE A 287 -4.98 -7.89 -3.86
C PHE A 287 -5.40 -7.51 -5.29
N LEU A 288 -6.65 -7.09 -5.44
CA LEU A 288 -7.26 -6.71 -6.70
C LEU A 288 -7.65 -5.23 -6.63
N ILE A 289 -7.65 -4.54 -7.77
CA ILE A 289 -8.24 -3.19 -7.86
C ILE A 289 -9.39 -3.25 -8.87
N PHE A 290 -10.61 -3.08 -8.39
CA PHE A 290 -11.78 -2.89 -9.23
C PHE A 290 -12.06 -1.39 -9.33
N GLY A 291 -12.22 -0.83 -10.53
CA GLY A 291 -12.42 0.61 -10.65
C GLY A 291 -13.24 1.11 -11.82
N GLY A 292 -13.86 2.27 -11.61
CA GLY A 292 -14.65 3.00 -12.60
C GLY A 292 -15.38 4.19 -11.97
N MET A 293 -15.97 5.08 -12.77
CA MET A 293 -16.55 6.32 -12.24
C MET A 293 -17.63 6.13 -11.16
N GLY A 294 -18.43 5.06 -11.22
CA GLY A 294 -19.57 4.82 -10.31
C GLY A 294 -20.88 5.38 -10.85
N PHE A 295 -20.89 6.65 -11.29
CA PHE A 295 -22.11 7.40 -11.62
C PHE A 295 -23.08 7.54 -10.43
N SER A 296 -24.11 8.37 -10.56
CA SER A 296 -25.06 8.67 -9.47
C SER A 296 -26.50 8.27 -9.79
N GLY A 297 -26.67 7.15 -10.49
CA GLY A 297 -27.96 6.59 -10.88
C GLY A 297 -28.92 6.31 -9.73
N LYS A 298 -28.41 6.07 -8.51
CA LYS A 298 -29.23 5.85 -7.30
C LYS A 298 -29.38 7.09 -6.41
N ASN A 299 -28.70 8.18 -6.74
CA ASN A 299 -28.82 9.43 -6.00
C ASN A 299 -29.97 10.26 -6.57
N GLU A 300 -30.99 10.54 -5.76
CA GLU A 300 -32.15 11.33 -6.18
C GLU A 300 -31.92 12.85 -6.05
N GLU A 301 -30.96 13.27 -5.23
CA GLU A 301 -30.70 14.69 -4.92
C GLU A 301 -29.60 15.30 -5.79
N PHE A 302 -28.52 14.55 -6.04
CA PHE A 302 -27.35 15.00 -6.79
C PHE A 302 -27.04 14.02 -7.92
N ASN A 303 -27.53 14.34 -9.12
CA ASN A 303 -27.50 13.45 -10.29
C ASN A 303 -27.38 14.21 -11.61
N ALA A 304 -27.51 13.52 -12.75
CA ALA A 304 -27.41 14.12 -14.07
C ALA A 304 -28.35 15.33 -14.29
N ASN A 305 -29.55 15.34 -13.71
CA ASN A 305 -30.48 16.48 -13.83
C ASN A 305 -29.97 17.73 -13.07
N SER A 306 -29.04 17.53 -12.13
CA SER A 306 -28.34 18.61 -11.43
C SER A 306 -27.14 19.15 -12.23
N GLY A 307 -26.88 18.62 -13.43
CA GLY A 307 -25.82 19.08 -14.32
C GLY A 307 -24.41 18.60 -13.96
N ILE A 308 -24.28 17.59 -13.09
CA ILE A 308 -22.98 17.15 -12.56
C ILE A 308 -22.05 16.54 -13.64
N TYR A 309 -22.58 16.13 -14.79
CA TYR A 309 -21.81 15.61 -15.93
C TYR A 309 -21.56 16.67 -17.01
N GLY A 310 -21.78 17.95 -16.71
CA GLY A 310 -21.50 19.05 -17.63
C GLY A 310 -22.58 19.22 -18.70
N PRO A 311 -22.30 19.97 -19.78
CA PRO A 311 -23.28 20.40 -20.81
C PRO A 311 -23.83 19.28 -21.74
N THR A 312 -24.18 18.12 -21.18
CA THR A 312 -25.05 17.05 -21.71
C THR A 312 -24.45 16.03 -22.69
N LEU A 313 -23.50 15.23 -22.18
CA LEU A 313 -23.15 13.92 -22.74
C LEU A 313 -23.88 12.75 -22.05
N ILE A 314 -24.23 12.92 -20.77
CA ILE A 314 -24.88 11.92 -19.92
C ILE A 314 -26.18 12.52 -19.39
N ASP A 315 -27.31 12.04 -19.89
CA ASP A 315 -28.62 12.35 -19.31
C ASP A 315 -28.93 11.40 -18.14
N ARG A 316 -30.03 11.65 -17.42
CA ARG A 316 -30.45 10.80 -16.29
C ARG A 316 -30.65 9.33 -16.69
N LYS A 317 -31.09 9.06 -17.92
CA LYS A 317 -31.32 7.69 -18.39
C LYS A 317 -30.00 6.96 -18.59
N GLU A 318 -29.03 7.60 -19.24
CA GLU A 318 -27.71 7.02 -19.46
C GLU A 318 -26.94 6.90 -18.14
N GLU A 319 -27.04 7.88 -17.23
CA GLU A 319 -26.48 7.80 -15.88
C GLU A 319 -26.96 6.55 -15.12
N ILE A 320 -28.28 6.34 -15.05
CA ILE A 320 -28.86 5.16 -14.39
C ILE A 320 -28.31 3.87 -15.01
N LYS A 321 -28.31 3.79 -16.35
CA LYS A 321 -27.76 2.65 -17.08
C LYS A 321 -26.28 2.41 -16.78
N GLN A 322 -25.46 3.46 -16.65
CA GLN A 322 -24.05 3.32 -16.32
C GLN A 322 -23.84 2.88 -14.86
N SER A 323 -24.64 3.37 -13.91
CA SER A 323 -24.64 2.88 -12.53
C SER A 323 -25.06 1.41 -12.43
N GLU A 324 -26.06 0.98 -13.20
CA GLU A 324 -26.48 -0.43 -13.24
C GLU A 324 -25.38 -1.36 -13.76
N ARG A 325 -24.59 -0.92 -14.75
CA ARG A 325 -23.45 -1.71 -15.30
C ARG A 325 -22.39 -1.98 -14.23
N ILE A 326 -21.99 -0.95 -13.48
CA ILE A 326 -20.98 -1.12 -12.42
C ILE A 326 -21.56 -1.87 -11.21
N ASP A 327 -22.85 -1.68 -10.86
CA ASP A 327 -23.52 -2.48 -9.81
C ASP A 327 -23.52 -3.97 -10.15
N ALA A 328 -23.84 -4.33 -11.40
CA ALA A 328 -23.84 -5.72 -11.85
C ALA A 328 -22.45 -6.37 -11.70
N LEU A 329 -21.39 -5.66 -12.08
CA LEU A 329 -20.01 -6.13 -11.91
C LEU A 329 -19.64 -6.25 -10.43
N TYR A 330 -19.97 -5.25 -9.60
CA TYR A 330 -19.69 -5.30 -8.18
C TYR A 330 -20.35 -6.51 -7.51
N ARG A 331 -21.64 -6.74 -7.78
CA ARG A 331 -22.38 -7.92 -7.30
C ARG A 331 -21.78 -9.22 -7.81
N ARG A 332 -21.30 -9.26 -9.05
CA ARG A 332 -20.59 -10.41 -9.61
C ARG A 332 -19.33 -10.73 -8.81
N LEU A 333 -18.51 -9.72 -8.51
CA LEU A 333 -17.30 -9.89 -7.70
C LEU A 333 -17.65 -10.31 -6.26
N LEU A 334 -18.69 -9.73 -5.65
CA LEU A 334 -19.16 -10.11 -4.32
C LEU A 334 -19.55 -11.59 -4.26
N ALA A 335 -20.23 -12.10 -5.29
CA ALA A 335 -20.63 -13.50 -5.37
C ALA A 335 -19.45 -14.44 -5.64
N ALA A 336 -18.56 -14.06 -6.56
CA ALA A 336 -17.49 -14.93 -7.04
C ALA A 336 -16.30 -15.01 -6.10
N ILE A 337 -15.86 -13.87 -5.56
CA ILE A 337 -14.58 -13.72 -4.86
C ILE A 337 -14.68 -12.93 -3.54
N PRO A 338 -15.68 -13.20 -2.67
CA PRO A 338 -15.89 -12.42 -1.43
C PRO A 338 -14.70 -12.49 -0.47
N ASN A 339 -13.93 -13.58 -0.51
CA ASN A 339 -12.79 -13.84 0.38
C ASN A 339 -11.45 -13.32 -0.16
N ARG A 340 -11.46 -12.58 -1.27
CA ARG A 340 -10.27 -11.92 -1.84
C ARG A 340 -10.14 -10.50 -1.30
N HIS A 341 -8.92 -9.98 -1.26
CA HIS A 341 -8.68 -8.57 -0.97
C HIS A 341 -8.95 -7.74 -2.22
N VAL A 342 -10.06 -7.00 -2.25
CA VAL A 342 -10.43 -6.11 -3.35
C VAL A 342 -10.42 -4.67 -2.86
N ILE A 343 -9.74 -3.81 -3.61
CA ILE A 343 -9.79 -2.36 -3.47
C ILE A 343 -10.78 -1.86 -4.54
N VAL A 344 -11.93 -1.38 -4.11
CA VAL A 344 -12.96 -0.78 -4.98
C VAL A 344 -12.66 0.71 -5.08
N VAL A 345 -12.30 1.19 -6.26
CA VAL A 345 -11.98 2.59 -6.54
C VAL A 345 -13.04 3.18 -7.45
N THR A 346 -13.91 4.00 -6.89
CA THR A 346 -14.87 4.79 -7.67
C THR A 346 -14.63 6.27 -7.50
N HIS A 347 -15.16 7.09 -8.40
CA HIS A 347 -15.18 8.53 -8.12
C HIS A 347 -16.41 8.88 -7.29
N MET A 348 -17.60 8.43 -7.73
CA MET A 348 -18.83 8.59 -6.97
C MET A 348 -18.82 7.70 -5.71
N PRO A 349 -19.38 8.19 -4.58
CA PRO A 349 -19.68 7.37 -3.42
C PRO A 349 -20.37 6.05 -3.79
N LYS A 350 -20.07 4.98 -3.05
CA LYS A 350 -20.62 3.64 -3.33
C LYS A 350 -22.15 3.65 -3.36
N GLU A 351 -22.75 4.36 -2.42
CA GLU A 351 -24.21 4.49 -2.25
C GLU A 351 -24.89 5.11 -3.47
N ASP A 352 -24.17 5.89 -4.28
CA ASP A 352 -24.73 6.57 -5.45
C ASP A 352 -24.98 5.63 -6.63
N TRP A 353 -24.38 4.43 -6.63
CA TRP A 353 -24.49 3.47 -7.73
C TRP A 353 -24.85 2.05 -7.31
N THR A 354 -24.69 1.67 -6.04
CA THR A 354 -25.12 0.35 -5.55
C THR A 354 -25.69 0.39 -4.13
N GLU A 355 -26.70 -0.46 -3.91
CA GLU A 355 -27.27 -0.75 -2.59
C GLU A 355 -26.76 -2.08 -2.03
N ALA A 356 -25.93 -2.80 -2.78
CA ALA A 356 -25.32 -4.03 -2.27
C ALA A 356 -24.47 -3.72 -1.02
N PRO A 357 -24.40 -4.64 -0.05
CA PRO A 357 -23.69 -4.39 1.20
C PRO A 357 -22.18 -4.22 0.96
N TYR A 358 -21.51 -3.53 1.88
CA TYR A 358 -20.05 -3.59 1.97
C TYR A 358 -19.61 -5.03 2.28
N GLN A 359 -18.50 -5.44 1.67
CA GLN A 359 -17.83 -6.71 1.95
C GLN A 359 -16.69 -6.52 2.94
N SER A 360 -16.72 -7.30 4.03
CA SER A 360 -15.64 -7.31 5.02
C SER A 360 -14.33 -7.78 4.36
N GLY A 361 -13.21 -7.13 4.73
CA GLY A 361 -11.89 -7.37 4.14
C GLY A 361 -11.66 -6.69 2.78
N TRP A 362 -12.65 -6.00 2.21
CA TRP A 362 -12.50 -5.13 1.04
C TRP A 362 -12.29 -3.68 1.47
N VAL A 363 -11.58 -2.93 0.64
CA VAL A 363 -11.29 -1.51 0.83
C VAL A 363 -12.07 -0.69 -0.19
N TYR A 364 -12.74 0.37 0.24
CA TYR A 364 -13.54 1.24 -0.63
C TYR A 364 -12.93 2.62 -0.67
N LEU A 365 -12.64 3.10 -1.87
CA LEU A 365 -11.99 4.38 -2.11
C LEU A 365 -12.82 5.22 -3.06
N TRP A 366 -13.19 6.43 -2.66
CA TRP A 366 -14.02 7.32 -3.48
C TRP A 366 -13.78 8.82 -3.19
N GLY A 367 -14.30 9.69 -4.09
CA GLY A 367 -14.15 11.15 -4.04
C GLY A 367 -15.47 11.94 -4.20
N HIS A 368 -15.47 12.95 -5.07
CA HIS A 368 -16.66 13.67 -5.56
C HIS A 368 -17.30 14.70 -4.61
N ASN A 369 -17.60 14.33 -3.36
CA ASN A 369 -18.42 15.18 -2.50
C ASN A 369 -17.63 16.28 -1.75
N HIS A 370 -16.30 16.29 -1.90
CA HIS A 370 -15.36 17.18 -1.23
C HIS A 370 -15.44 17.13 0.31
N ARG A 371 -15.99 16.05 0.86
CA ARG A 371 -16.16 15.82 2.30
C ARG A 371 -15.33 14.62 2.70
N ASN A 372 -14.20 14.91 3.35
CA ASN A 372 -13.31 13.87 3.81
C ASN A 372 -14.00 12.94 4.81
N PHE A 373 -14.00 11.64 4.48
CA PHE A 373 -14.58 10.57 5.29
C PHE A 373 -13.61 9.40 5.38
N PHE A 374 -13.39 8.88 6.59
CA PHE A 374 -12.57 7.71 6.85
C PHE A 374 -13.28 6.82 7.86
N LEU A 375 -13.31 5.53 7.59
CA LEU A 375 -13.82 4.52 8.52
C LEU A 375 -13.06 3.21 8.32
N GLU A 376 -12.61 2.61 9.41
CA GLU A 376 -12.00 1.28 9.40
C GLU A 376 -12.52 0.51 10.62
N ASP A 377 -13.36 -0.49 10.37
CA ASP A 377 -13.89 -1.40 11.38
C ASP A 377 -13.98 -2.83 10.82
N GLU A 378 -14.46 -3.79 11.62
CA GLU A 378 -14.57 -5.20 11.21
C GLU A 378 -15.57 -5.41 10.04
N ALA A 379 -16.54 -4.52 9.88
CA ALA A 379 -17.58 -4.63 8.88
C ALA A 379 -17.18 -3.99 7.53
N LYS A 380 -16.49 -2.84 7.55
CA LYS A 380 -16.07 -2.14 6.34
C LYS A 380 -14.85 -1.22 6.53
N THR A 381 -14.11 -1.03 5.44
CA THR A 381 -13.00 -0.08 5.35
C THR A 381 -13.24 0.91 4.21
N VAL A 382 -13.32 2.20 4.52
CA VAL A 382 -13.61 3.27 3.56
C VAL A 382 -12.57 4.40 3.70
N TYR A 383 -11.91 4.72 2.58
CA TYR A 383 -10.98 5.85 2.42
C TYR A 383 -11.55 6.86 1.42
N ALA A 384 -12.09 7.95 1.93
CA ALA A 384 -12.55 9.09 1.14
C ALA A 384 -12.09 10.41 1.79
N ASP A 385 -10.94 10.38 2.45
CA ASP A 385 -10.37 11.41 3.32
C ASP A 385 -9.20 12.18 2.69
N ASN A 386 -9.01 12.02 1.37
CA ASN A 386 -8.04 12.78 0.59
C ASN A 386 -8.64 13.41 -0.69
N GLN A 387 -9.85 13.95 -0.54
CA GLN A 387 -10.52 14.76 -1.56
C GLN A 387 -10.01 16.20 -1.45
N LEU A 388 -9.19 16.63 -2.40
CA LEU A 388 -8.50 17.92 -2.28
C LEU A 388 -9.44 19.11 -2.45
N GLY A 389 -10.44 18.99 -3.33
CA GLY A 389 -11.39 20.03 -3.68
C GLY A 389 -10.77 21.23 -4.39
N TYR A 390 -11.58 22.26 -4.64
CA TYR A 390 -11.21 23.42 -5.47
C TYR A 390 -10.13 24.34 -4.87
N SER A 391 -10.15 24.57 -3.54
CA SER A 391 -9.35 25.65 -2.94
C SER A 391 -8.01 25.19 -2.35
N SER A 392 -7.85 23.90 -2.04
CA SER A 392 -6.66 23.42 -1.34
C SER A 392 -5.47 23.22 -2.29
N GLU A 393 -4.30 23.71 -1.87
CA GLU A 393 -2.98 23.53 -2.53
C GLU A 393 -2.10 22.49 -1.80
N ALA A 394 -2.67 21.78 -0.83
CA ALA A 394 -2.02 20.77 -0.01
C ALA A 394 -1.92 19.42 -0.76
N PHE A 395 -1.24 19.41 -1.91
CA PHE A 395 -1.01 18.21 -2.70
C PHE A 395 -0.13 17.21 -1.94
N ALA A 396 -0.76 16.30 -1.21
CA ALA A 396 -0.13 15.22 -0.49
C ALA A 396 -0.97 13.95 -0.63
N PHE A 397 -0.31 12.83 -0.85
CA PHE A 397 -0.95 11.52 -0.77
C PHE A 397 -1.28 11.17 0.68
N ARG A 398 -2.45 10.56 0.89
CA ARG A 398 -2.66 9.61 1.98
C ARG A 398 -2.34 8.21 1.47
N TYR A 399 -2.15 7.27 2.37
CA TYR A 399 -1.85 5.89 2.00
C TYR A 399 -2.37 4.90 3.02
N PHE A 400 -2.53 3.67 2.57
CA PHE A 400 -2.67 2.50 3.43
C PHE A 400 -1.75 1.39 2.89
N SER A 401 -1.42 0.45 3.75
CA SER A 401 -0.53 -0.65 3.43
C SER A 401 -1.35 -1.88 3.04
N THR A 402 -0.89 -2.62 2.01
CA THR A 402 -1.51 -3.91 1.64
C THR A 402 -0.66 -5.07 2.14
N GLU A 403 -1.29 -6.12 2.68
CA GLU A 403 -0.55 -7.33 3.04
C GLU A 403 -0.05 -8.05 1.77
N HIS A 404 1.19 -8.56 1.82
CA HIS A 404 1.83 -9.24 0.68
C HIS A 404 1.44 -10.70 0.53
N LYS A 405 0.29 -11.08 1.08
CA LYS A 405 -0.08 -12.46 1.25
C LYS A 405 -1.28 -12.80 0.39
N ALA A 406 -1.18 -13.90 -0.33
CA ALA A 406 -2.31 -14.51 -1.02
C ALA A 406 -2.44 -15.97 -0.55
N ASN A 407 -3.68 -16.39 -0.32
CA ASN A 407 -3.99 -17.78 -0.06
C ASN A 407 -4.53 -18.43 -1.33
N ILE A 408 -3.68 -19.18 -2.02
CA ILE A 408 -4.04 -19.83 -3.29
C ILE A 408 -5.07 -20.97 -3.14
N PHE A 409 -5.40 -21.38 -1.92
CA PHE A 409 -6.38 -22.43 -1.62
C PHE A 409 -7.64 -21.89 -0.93
N ILE A 410 -7.81 -20.57 -0.83
CA ILE A 410 -8.93 -19.95 -0.10
C ILE A 410 -10.30 -20.41 -0.60
N ASP A 411 -10.43 -20.66 -1.91
CA ASP A 411 -11.69 -21.06 -2.55
C ASP A 411 -11.94 -22.57 -2.56
N LYS A 412 -11.00 -23.39 -2.08
CA LYS A 412 -11.24 -24.83 -1.93
C LYS A 412 -12.29 -25.05 -0.85
N ALA A 413 -13.20 -26.00 -1.06
CA ALA A 413 -14.06 -26.47 0.03
C ALA A 413 -13.22 -27.16 1.11
N ASP A 414 -13.84 -27.48 2.24
CA ASP A 414 -13.18 -28.32 3.23
C ASP A 414 -13.06 -29.75 2.69
N GLY A 415 -11.88 -30.35 2.89
CA GLY A 415 -11.57 -31.66 2.36
C GLY A 415 -10.08 -32.01 2.37
N ILE A 416 -9.81 -33.18 1.80
CA ILE A 416 -8.47 -33.75 1.62
C ILE A 416 -8.18 -33.77 0.13
N TYR A 417 -7.12 -33.09 -0.28
CA TYR A 417 -6.74 -32.91 -1.67
C TYR A 417 -5.35 -33.46 -1.93
N GLU A 418 -5.19 -34.28 -2.97
CA GLU A 418 -3.85 -34.61 -3.48
C GLU A 418 -3.28 -33.38 -4.19
N VAL A 419 -2.01 -33.03 -3.89
CA VAL A 419 -1.32 -31.84 -4.41
C VAL A 419 0.08 -32.19 -4.89
N GLY A 420 0.68 -31.35 -5.73
CA GLY A 420 2.08 -31.46 -6.13
C GLY A 420 3.02 -30.68 -5.24
N SER A 421 4.33 -30.95 -5.35
CA SER A 421 5.36 -30.18 -4.65
C SER A 421 5.32 -28.69 -4.97
N ASN A 422 5.04 -28.34 -6.23
CA ASN A 422 4.96 -26.94 -6.66
C ASN A 422 3.77 -26.21 -6.02
N ASP A 423 2.63 -26.88 -5.82
CA ASP A 423 1.47 -26.25 -5.17
C ASP A 423 1.78 -25.84 -3.73
N ILE A 424 2.51 -26.68 -2.99
CA ILE A 424 2.94 -26.39 -1.61
C ILE A 424 3.97 -25.25 -1.59
N ILE A 425 4.94 -25.29 -2.49
CA ILE A 425 5.96 -24.23 -2.62
C ILE A 425 5.30 -22.90 -2.97
N ASP A 426 4.37 -22.90 -3.92
CA ASP A 426 3.65 -21.71 -4.35
C ASP A 426 2.77 -21.18 -3.23
N PHE A 427 2.06 -22.04 -2.49
CA PHE A 427 1.28 -21.62 -1.33
C PHE A 427 2.14 -20.85 -0.32
N TYR A 428 3.29 -21.40 0.08
CA TYR A 428 4.16 -20.71 1.03
C TYR A 428 4.80 -19.45 0.45
N ARG A 429 5.20 -19.47 -0.83
CA ARG A 429 5.73 -18.27 -1.51
C ARG A 429 4.72 -17.13 -1.47
N HIS A 430 3.44 -17.42 -1.71
CA HIS A 430 2.36 -16.42 -1.65
C HIS A 430 2.02 -15.99 -0.23
N LEU A 431 2.40 -16.74 0.81
CA LEU A 431 2.36 -16.28 2.21
C LEU A 431 3.60 -15.45 2.61
N GLY A 432 4.55 -15.23 1.69
CA GLY A 432 5.82 -14.56 1.97
C GLY A 432 6.83 -15.45 2.69
N VAL A 433 6.66 -16.78 2.64
CA VAL A 433 7.48 -17.75 3.38
C VAL A 433 8.28 -18.60 2.41
N GLN A 434 9.59 -18.66 2.60
CA GLN A 434 10.42 -19.58 1.85
C GLN A 434 10.14 -21.02 2.31
N ALA A 435 9.76 -21.88 1.35
CA ALA A 435 9.60 -23.31 1.55
C ALA A 435 10.36 -24.06 0.46
N GLN A 436 10.88 -25.23 0.81
CA GLN A 436 11.57 -26.12 -0.12
C GLN A 436 11.13 -27.56 0.13
N ILE A 437 10.85 -28.28 -0.94
CA ILE A 437 10.58 -29.71 -0.92
C ILE A 437 11.75 -30.42 -1.56
N THR A 438 12.62 -30.99 -0.73
CA THR A 438 13.85 -31.67 -1.16
C THR A 438 13.74 -33.19 -1.16
N ARG A 439 12.68 -33.73 -0.54
CA ARG A 439 12.41 -35.17 -0.44
C ARG A 439 11.44 -35.60 -1.53
N THR A 440 11.54 -36.87 -1.93
CA THR A 440 10.56 -37.53 -2.80
C THR A 440 9.43 -38.08 -1.94
N TYR A 441 8.19 -37.91 -2.41
CA TYR A 441 6.99 -38.42 -1.77
C TYR A 441 6.22 -39.25 -2.78
N GLN A 442 5.57 -40.33 -2.32
CA GLN A 442 4.62 -41.09 -3.12
C GLN A 442 3.36 -40.26 -3.38
N LYS A 443 2.86 -39.59 -2.33
CA LYS A 443 1.70 -38.69 -2.38
C LYS A 443 1.90 -37.51 -1.44
N LEU A 444 1.34 -36.37 -1.81
CA LEU A 444 1.28 -35.18 -0.99
C LEU A 444 -0.18 -34.76 -0.85
N PHE A 445 -0.57 -34.35 0.36
CA PHE A 445 -1.94 -33.95 0.67
C PHE A 445 -1.98 -32.53 1.21
N LEU A 446 -2.96 -31.76 0.76
CA LEU A 446 -3.49 -30.58 1.44
C LEU A 446 -4.76 -30.98 2.18
N LEU A 447 -4.80 -30.68 3.48
CA LEU A 447 -6.00 -30.79 4.30
C LEU A 447 -6.50 -29.36 4.54
N LYS A 448 -7.78 -29.11 4.26
CA LYS A 448 -8.46 -27.85 4.58
C LYS A 448 -9.69 -28.14 5.42
N ARG A 449 -9.80 -27.58 6.61
CA ARG A 449 -10.99 -27.72 7.47
C ARG A 449 -11.15 -26.52 8.39
N ASP A 450 -12.36 -25.96 8.46
CA ASP A 450 -12.70 -24.82 9.31
C ASP A 450 -11.71 -23.63 9.14
N GLY A 451 -11.31 -23.40 7.88
CA GLY A 451 -10.34 -22.36 7.50
C GLY A 451 -8.88 -22.66 7.87
N ALA A 452 -8.57 -23.81 8.49
CA ALA A 452 -7.22 -24.27 8.77
C ALA A 452 -6.66 -25.15 7.64
N TYR A 453 -5.34 -25.08 7.45
CA TYR A 453 -4.59 -25.76 6.40
C TYR A 453 -3.49 -26.62 7.01
N CYS A 454 -3.29 -27.82 6.46
CA CYS A 454 -2.21 -28.73 6.84
C CYS A 454 -1.68 -29.44 5.60
N PHE A 455 -0.38 -29.73 5.57
CA PHE A 455 0.23 -30.53 4.51
C PHE A 455 0.82 -31.82 5.06
N LEU A 456 0.46 -32.95 4.44
CA LEU A 456 0.99 -34.27 4.75
C LEU A 456 1.67 -34.88 3.53
N GLY A 457 2.60 -35.81 3.74
CA GLY A 457 3.25 -36.56 2.68
C GLY A 457 3.44 -38.02 3.03
N ILE A 458 3.13 -38.92 2.09
CA ILE A 458 3.46 -40.33 2.19
C ILE A 458 4.84 -40.52 1.58
N MET A 459 5.78 -41.02 2.39
CA MET A 459 7.14 -41.33 1.95
C MET A 459 7.14 -42.57 1.02
N PRO A 460 8.18 -42.79 0.19
CA PRO A 460 8.28 -43.99 -0.64
C PRO A 460 8.16 -45.31 0.14
N GLU A 461 8.60 -45.34 1.39
CA GLU A 461 8.47 -46.46 2.33
C GLU A 461 7.05 -46.67 2.87
N GLY A 462 6.09 -45.78 2.59
CA GLY A 462 4.70 -45.86 3.04
C GLY A 462 4.39 -45.04 4.30
N ASP A 463 5.40 -44.52 4.99
CA ASP A 463 5.23 -43.72 6.20
C ASP A 463 4.55 -42.38 5.91
N LEU A 464 3.46 -42.07 6.63
CA LEU A 464 2.86 -40.75 6.64
C LEU A 464 3.71 -39.76 7.46
N ARG A 465 3.88 -38.54 6.93
CA ARG A 465 4.66 -37.47 7.56
C ARG A 465 3.90 -36.16 7.53
N PHE A 466 4.01 -35.40 8.60
CA PHE A 466 3.59 -34.00 8.62
C PHE A 466 4.64 -33.12 7.94
N LEU A 467 4.23 -32.11 7.18
CA LEU A 467 5.17 -31.21 6.48
C LEU A 467 5.26 -29.86 7.18
N ASN A 468 6.36 -29.65 7.90
CA ASN A 468 6.72 -28.34 8.45
C ASN A 468 7.44 -27.52 7.37
N GLY A 469 6.68 -26.75 6.58
CA GLY A 469 7.25 -25.93 5.49
C GLY A 469 7.96 -26.75 4.40
N GLY A 470 7.56 -28.01 4.22
CA GLY A 470 8.18 -28.98 3.29
C GLY A 470 9.14 -29.97 3.96
N GLN A 471 9.55 -29.73 5.21
CA GLN A 471 10.36 -30.69 5.96
C GLN A 471 9.48 -31.77 6.61
N PRO A 472 9.75 -33.07 6.38
CA PRO A 472 8.95 -34.13 6.95
C PRO A 472 9.21 -34.27 8.45
N LYS A 473 8.13 -34.44 9.21
CA LYS A 473 8.13 -34.79 10.64
C LYS A 473 7.35 -36.07 10.84
N LYS A 474 7.88 -36.94 11.70
CA LYS A 474 7.15 -38.13 12.13
C LYS A 474 5.89 -37.69 12.86
N VAL A 475 4.83 -38.46 12.68
CA VAL A 475 3.57 -38.33 13.39
C VAL A 475 3.17 -39.69 13.92
N GLY A 476 2.14 -39.74 14.77
CA GLY A 476 1.59 -41.00 15.28
C GLY A 476 1.10 -41.92 14.17
N ASP A 477 0.79 -43.17 14.54
CA ASP A 477 0.27 -44.21 13.63
C ASP A 477 -1.21 -43.94 13.30
N HIS A 478 -1.46 -42.87 12.57
CA HIS A 478 -2.78 -42.44 12.12
C HIS A 478 -2.81 -42.25 10.61
N ASP A 479 -4.00 -42.40 10.01
CA ASP A 479 -4.21 -42.11 8.59
C ASP A 479 -4.48 -40.62 8.34
N VAL A 480 -4.61 -40.24 7.07
CA VAL A 480 -4.87 -38.84 6.66
C VAL A 480 -6.21 -38.32 7.19
N THR A 481 -7.22 -39.20 7.32
CA THR A 481 -8.58 -38.85 7.76
C THR A 481 -8.57 -38.40 9.22
N TYR A 482 -7.80 -39.07 10.08
CA TYR A 482 -7.63 -38.65 11.47
C TYR A 482 -7.17 -37.19 11.58
N TYR A 483 -6.12 -36.79 10.85
CA TYR A 483 -5.63 -35.40 10.91
C TYR A 483 -6.68 -34.42 10.38
N TYR A 484 -7.40 -34.80 9.32
CA TYR A 484 -8.50 -33.98 8.81
C TYR A 484 -9.60 -33.79 9.86
N ASP A 485 -9.99 -34.85 10.57
CA ASP A 485 -11.04 -34.81 11.58
C ASP A 485 -10.75 -33.92 12.78
N HIS A 486 -9.47 -33.80 13.13
CA HIS A 486 -9.04 -33.02 14.29
C HIS A 486 -8.46 -31.65 13.93
N LEU A 487 -8.23 -31.35 12.64
CA LEU A 487 -7.54 -30.13 12.18
C LEU A 487 -8.20 -28.83 12.67
N GLY A 488 -9.52 -28.73 12.53
CA GLY A 488 -10.29 -27.53 12.90
C GLY A 488 -10.17 -27.21 14.39
N PRO A 489 -10.60 -28.12 15.29
CA PRO A 489 -10.47 -27.95 16.74
C PRO A 489 -9.02 -27.73 17.21
N TYR A 490 -8.05 -28.42 16.61
CA TYR A 490 -6.63 -28.23 16.90
C TYR A 490 -6.17 -26.80 16.59
N ALA A 491 -6.43 -26.34 15.36
CA ALA A 491 -6.03 -25.01 14.93
C ALA A 491 -6.71 -23.90 15.75
N ALA A 492 -7.99 -24.08 16.08
CA ALA A 492 -8.73 -23.14 16.93
C ALA A 492 -8.15 -23.05 18.35
N SER A 493 -7.79 -24.18 18.96
CA SER A 493 -7.19 -24.22 20.30
C SER A 493 -5.83 -23.52 20.34
N VAL A 494 -4.97 -23.81 19.36
CA VAL A 494 -3.66 -23.15 19.23
C VAL A 494 -3.81 -21.64 19.03
N ARG A 495 -4.78 -21.19 18.22
CA ARG A 495 -5.07 -19.77 18.04
C ARG A 495 -5.49 -19.09 19.33
N LEU A 496 -6.42 -19.69 20.06
CA LEU A 496 -6.91 -19.14 21.33
C LEU A 496 -5.77 -18.95 22.33
N PHE A 497 -4.90 -19.95 22.46
CA PHE A 497 -3.74 -19.86 23.36
C PHE A 497 -2.71 -18.82 22.91
N LEU A 498 -2.37 -18.78 21.63
CA LEU A 498 -1.33 -17.89 21.14
C LEU A 498 -1.77 -16.44 20.98
N LYS A 499 -3.08 -16.12 21.00
CA LYS A 499 -3.58 -14.76 20.81
C LYS A 499 -2.96 -13.79 21.81
N ASP A 500 -3.18 -14.02 23.10
CA ASP A 500 -2.72 -13.13 24.18
C ASP A 500 -1.19 -13.12 24.25
N TYR A 501 -0.57 -14.28 24.02
CA TYR A 501 0.88 -14.41 23.99
C TYR A 501 1.53 -13.57 22.89
N GLN A 502 0.94 -13.54 21.69
CA GLN A 502 1.43 -12.71 20.58
C GLN A 502 1.22 -11.22 20.83
N GLU A 503 0.11 -10.83 21.44
CA GLU A 503 -0.13 -9.44 21.84
C GLU A 503 0.95 -8.98 22.82
N HIS A 504 1.36 -9.83 23.76
CA HIS A 504 2.46 -9.54 24.68
C HIS A 504 3.81 -9.41 23.97
N LEU A 505 4.16 -10.32 23.05
CA LEU A 505 5.38 -10.20 22.24
C LEU A 505 5.40 -8.90 21.41
N LYS A 506 4.26 -8.49 20.85
CA LYS A 506 4.13 -7.24 20.10
C LYS A 506 4.32 -6.02 21.01
N ALA A 507 3.80 -6.06 22.23
CA ALA A 507 4.01 -5.00 23.22
C ALA A 507 5.50 -4.87 23.60
N ILE A 508 6.19 -5.99 23.86
CA ILE A 508 7.64 -6.01 24.11
C ILE A 508 8.41 -5.42 22.91
N SER A 509 8.09 -5.85 21.69
CA SER A 509 8.69 -5.32 20.46
C SER A 509 8.51 -3.81 20.32
N ALA A 510 7.31 -3.30 20.62
CA ALA A 510 7.03 -1.87 20.57
C ALA A 510 7.87 -1.09 21.60
N GLU A 511 8.01 -1.59 22.83
CA GLU A 511 8.86 -0.95 23.83
C GLU A 511 10.34 -0.96 23.46
N ILE A 512 10.85 -2.08 22.93
CA ILE A 512 12.23 -2.17 22.43
C ILE A 512 12.51 -1.16 21.32
N LYS A 513 11.58 -1.04 20.36
CA LYS A 513 11.70 -0.06 19.27
C LYS A 513 11.66 1.37 19.77
N ARG A 514 10.86 1.67 20.81
CA ARG A 514 10.78 3.02 21.38
C ARG A 514 12.15 3.53 21.77
N PHE A 515 12.96 2.74 22.50
CA PHE A 515 14.30 3.17 22.92
C PHE A 515 15.41 2.92 21.89
N GLY A 516 15.06 2.50 20.67
CA GLY A 516 15.98 2.40 19.53
C GLY A 516 16.53 1.00 19.22
N GLY A 517 15.99 -0.05 19.83
CA GLY A 517 16.30 -1.44 19.47
C GLY A 517 15.54 -1.91 18.21
N ALA A 518 15.93 -3.07 17.68
CA ALA A 518 15.35 -3.65 16.46
C ALA A 518 13.87 -4.05 16.63
N GLY A 519 13.56 -4.72 17.74
CA GLY A 519 12.24 -5.27 18.07
C GLY A 519 11.77 -6.38 17.13
N SER A 520 12.67 -7.07 16.42
CA SER A 520 12.32 -8.20 15.55
C SER A 520 11.88 -9.40 16.39
N ILE A 521 10.74 -10.02 16.05
CA ILE A 521 10.17 -11.15 16.81
C ILE A 521 10.44 -12.45 16.05
N HIS A 522 11.04 -13.44 16.71
CA HIS A 522 11.27 -14.78 16.15
C HIS A 522 10.99 -15.87 17.17
N GLY A 523 9.78 -16.43 17.11
CA GLY A 523 9.30 -17.38 18.11
C GLY A 523 9.01 -16.67 19.42
N CYS A 524 9.78 -16.98 20.46
CA CYS A 524 9.68 -16.39 21.80
C CYS A 524 10.66 -15.24 22.06
N ILE A 525 11.50 -14.91 21.08
CA ILE A 525 12.61 -13.99 21.24
C ILE A 525 12.30 -12.68 20.52
N VAL A 526 12.60 -11.56 21.16
CA VAL A 526 12.52 -10.21 20.62
C VAL A 526 13.90 -9.56 20.64
N ASP A 527 14.41 -9.16 19.48
CA ASP A 527 15.76 -8.63 19.33
C ASP A 527 15.86 -7.17 19.77
N ILE A 528 16.89 -6.85 20.57
CA ILE A 528 17.32 -5.46 20.80
C ILE A 528 18.34 -5.09 19.73
N ASP A 529 19.33 -5.95 19.52
CA ASP A 529 20.27 -5.92 18.41
C ASP A 529 20.66 -7.37 18.01
N TYR A 530 21.77 -7.53 17.29
CA TYR A 530 22.20 -8.83 16.80
C TYR A 530 22.61 -9.82 17.91
N PHE A 531 23.12 -9.34 19.05
CA PHE A 531 23.62 -10.19 20.15
C PHE A 531 22.78 -10.09 21.42
N ASN A 532 21.91 -9.09 21.52
CA ASN A 532 21.15 -8.76 22.72
C ASN A 532 19.66 -8.94 22.48
N HIS A 533 19.00 -9.67 23.37
CA HIS A 533 17.65 -10.14 23.15
C HIS A 533 16.82 -10.15 24.43
N VAL A 534 15.50 -10.19 24.26
CA VAL A 534 14.53 -10.49 25.32
C VAL A 534 13.78 -11.76 24.94
N TYR A 535 13.73 -12.73 25.84
CA TYR A 535 12.93 -13.94 25.71
C TYR A 535 11.66 -13.84 26.57
N LEU A 536 10.51 -14.19 26.01
CA LEU A 536 9.26 -14.37 26.75
C LEU A 536 8.96 -15.87 26.85
N ASN A 537 8.77 -16.39 28.05
CA ASN A 537 8.39 -17.78 28.24
C ASN A 537 6.89 -17.99 27.92
N PRO A 538 6.53 -18.91 27.00
CA PRO A 538 5.14 -19.14 26.62
C PRO A 538 4.28 -19.80 27.70
N LEU A 539 4.86 -20.38 28.74
CA LEU A 539 4.11 -21.15 29.75
C LEU A 539 3.82 -20.35 31.02
N ASP A 540 4.78 -19.57 31.49
CA ASP A 540 4.68 -18.79 32.74
C ASP A 540 4.75 -17.27 32.53
N GLY A 541 5.01 -16.80 31.30
CA GLY A 541 5.09 -15.38 30.97
C GLY A 541 6.36 -14.67 31.46
N THR A 542 7.35 -15.40 31.98
CA THR A 542 8.61 -14.83 32.46
C THR A 542 9.35 -14.14 31.31
N ILE A 543 9.85 -12.93 31.58
CA ILE A 543 10.66 -12.15 30.65
C ILE A 543 12.13 -12.27 31.05
N THR A 544 13.00 -12.60 30.11
CA THR A 544 14.42 -12.84 30.36
C THR A 544 15.28 -12.04 29.39
N ALA A 545 16.07 -11.10 29.90
CA ALA A 545 17.04 -10.34 29.13
C ALA A 545 18.36 -11.11 29.03
N TYR A 546 18.94 -11.25 27.84
CA TYR A 546 20.20 -11.97 27.67
C TYR A 546 21.04 -11.49 26.49
N TYR A 547 22.35 -11.72 26.61
CA TYR A 547 23.34 -11.63 25.54
C TYR A 547 23.71 -13.03 25.05
N ALA A 548 23.88 -13.23 23.75
CA ALA A 548 24.29 -14.53 23.20
C ALA A 548 25.24 -14.42 22.00
N ASP A 549 26.39 -15.09 22.09
CA ASP A 549 27.29 -15.32 20.94
C ASP A 549 26.83 -16.52 20.10
N SER A 550 26.16 -17.47 20.73
CA SER A 550 25.65 -18.69 20.10
C SER A 550 24.50 -19.29 20.90
N ILE A 551 23.83 -20.30 20.34
CA ILE A 551 22.72 -20.96 21.05
C ILE A 551 23.16 -21.64 22.36
N THR A 552 24.45 -21.97 22.51
CA THR A 552 25.03 -22.60 23.70
C THR A 552 25.87 -21.63 24.55
N SER A 553 26.03 -20.37 24.17
CA SER A 553 26.83 -19.40 24.92
C SER A 553 25.99 -18.17 25.21
N LYS A 554 25.42 -18.10 26.41
CA LYS A 554 24.50 -17.04 26.83
C LYS A 554 24.90 -16.45 28.18
N MET A 555 24.78 -15.14 28.30
CA MET A 555 24.83 -14.42 29.57
C MET A 555 23.42 -13.90 29.87
N VAL A 556 22.76 -14.49 30.86
CA VAL A 556 21.41 -14.13 31.29
C VAL A 556 21.48 -13.06 32.37
N TYR A 557 20.77 -11.97 32.16
CA TYR A 557 20.76 -10.82 33.06
C TYR A 557 19.50 -10.84 33.93
N PRO A 558 19.59 -10.34 35.19
CA PRO A 558 18.42 -10.28 36.08
C PRO A 558 17.29 -9.42 35.53
N ASN A 559 17.61 -8.34 34.80
CA ASN A 559 16.64 -7.41 34.25
C ASN A 559 17.19 -6.69 32.99
N LEU A 560 16.34 -5.96 32.27
CA LEU A 560 16.72 -5.30 31.01
C LEU A 560 17.75 -4.19 31.23
N VAL A 561 17.66 -3.45 32.34
CA VAL A 561 18.57 -2.34 32.68
C VAL A 561 20.00 -2.82 32.84
N SER A 562 20.22 -3.96 33.50
CA SER A 562 21.54 -4.58 33.63
C SER A 562 22.12 -4.96 32.25
N LEU A 563 21.32 -5.60 31.38
CA LEU A 563 21.74 -5.95 30.01
C LEU A 563 22.14 -4.71 29.20
N LEU A 564 21.27 -3.69 29.18
CA LEU A 564 21.52 -2.47 28.40
C LEU A 564 22.77 -1.75 28.87
N LYS A 565 23.02 -1.67 30.18
CA LYS A 565 24.22 -1.00 30.69
C LYS A 565 25.51 -1.72 30.32
N GLN A 566 25.52 -3.06 30.39
CA GLN A 566 26.74 -3.85 30.21
C GLN A 566 27.03 -4.20 28.74
N SER A 567 26.02 -4.66 27.99
CA SER A 567 26.19 -5.13 26.61
C SER A 567 25.70 -4.16 25.54
N VAL A 568 24.84 -3.17 25.87
CA VAL A 568 24.30 -2.19 24.89
C VAL A 568 24.38 -0.74 25.41
N PRO A 569 25.56 -0.26 25.87
CA PRO A 569 25.67 0.98 26.63
C PRO A 569 25.18 2.22 25.88
N ASN A 570 25.11 2.16 24.55
CA ASN A 570 24.61 3.21 23.67
C ASN A 570 23.08 3.43 23.83
N LEU A 571 22.30 2.37 24.08
CA LEU A 571 20.85 2.45 24.24
C LEU A 571 20.42 2.73 25.69
N TYR A 572 21.27 2.41 26.66
CA TYR A 572 20.98 2.60 28.08
C TYR A 572 20.53 4.03 28.47
N PRO A 573 21.20 5.12 28.06
CA PRO A 573 20.76 6.48 28.37
C PRO A 573 19.44 6.86 27.70
N ILE A 574 19.16 6.29 26.53
CA ILE A 574 17.93 6.54 25.77
C ILE A 574 16.77 5.88 26.50
N TYR A 575 16.93 4.63 26.90
CA TYR A 575 15.96 3.89 27.72
C TYR A 575 15.60 4.66 28.99
N LEU A 576 16.59 5.10 29.79
CA LEU A 576 16.33 5.83 31.03
C LEU A 576 15.54 7.12 30.80
N ARG A 577 15.89 7.87 29.74
CA ARG A 577 15.19 9.11 29.38
C ARG A 577 13.74 8.84 28.99
N GLN A 578 13.50 7.80 28.18
CA GLN A 578 12.16 7.46 27.75
C GLN A 578 11.30 6.95 28.90
N ASN A 579 11.85 6.07 29.75
CA ASN A 579 11.13 5.53 30.90
C ASN A 579 10.79 6.62 31.93
N ALA A 580 11.64 7.64 32.08
CA ALA A 580 11.36 8.79 32.95
C ALA A 580 10.25 9.70 32.39
N GLN A 581 10.19 9.88 31.06
CA GLN A 581 9.19 10.75 30.41
C GLN A 581 7.84 10.06 30.24
N TYR A 582 7.86 8.79 29.83
CA TYR A 582 6.70 7.95 29.57
C TYR A 582 7.03 6.52 30.01
N PRO A 583 6.72 6.15 31.27
CA PRO A 583 7.05 4.84 31.81
C PRO A 583 6.67 3.72 30.84
N LEU A 584 7.63 2.85 30.59
CA LEU A 584 7.41 1.62 29.83
C LEU A 584 6.51 0.71 30.66
N ALA A 585 5.44 0.20 30.07
CA ALA A 585 4.44 -0.58 30.79
C ALA A 585 5.00 -1.93 31.23
N ILE A 586 5.88 -2.53 30.42
CA ILE A 586 6.49 -3.83 30.69
C ILE A 586 7.82 -3.63 31.44
N PHE A 587 8.74 -2.86 30.86
CA PHE A 587 10.09 -2.72 31.42
C PHE A 587 10.23 -1.60 32.45
N GLY A 588 9.19 -0.82 32.75
CA GLY A 588 9.32 0.41 33.56
C GLY A 588 9.65 0.18 35.04
N GLN A 589 9.55 -1.07 35.51
CA GLN A 589 9.92 -1.46 36.87
C GLN A 589 11.43 -1.75 37.02
N ASP A 590 12.14 -1.98 35.92
CA ASP A 590 13.58 -2.20 35.92
C ASP A 590 14.28 -0.86 36.18
N LYS A 591 14.70 -0.60 37.42
CA LYS A 591 15.32 0.67 37.82
C LYS A 591 16.71 0.51 38.41
N GLU A 592 17.01 -0.66 38.95
CA GLU A 592 18.25 -0.94 39.65
C GLU A 592 19.08 -1.96 38.87
N ILE A 593 20.40 -1.74 38.87
CA ILE A 593 21.35 -2.68 38.30
C ILE A 593 21.54 -3.78 39.34
N GLU A 594 21.10 -4.97 38.99
CA GLU A 594 21.21 -6.16 39.84
C GLU A 594 22.46 -6.99 39.50
N SER A 595 22.69 -8.07 40.26
CA SER A 595 23.89 -8.91 40.27
C SER A 595 24.41 -9.37 38.89
N GLU A 596 25.67 -9.79 38.86
CA GLU A 596 26.40 -10.29 37.67
C GLU A 596 25.56 -11.29 36.84
N PRO A 597 25.65 -11.22 35.50
CA PRO A 597 24.91 -12.12 34.63
C PRO A 597 25.32 -13.59 34.81
N VAL A 598 24.37 -14.50 34.64
CA VAL A 598 24.57 -15.95 34.78
C VAL A 598 24.88 -16.56 33.42
N PHE A 599 25.99 -17.30 33.33
CA PHE A 599 26.33 -18.04 32.13
C PHE A 599 25.46 -19.31 31.98
N VAL A 600 24.86 -19.49 30.80
CA VAL A 600 23.94 -20.61 30.50
C VAL A 600 24.32 -21.33 29.21
N GLU A 601 24.65 -22.61 29.32
CA GLU A 601 25.10 -23.43 28.18
C GLU A 601 23.98 -24.22 27.47
N ASP A 602 22.81 -24.36 28.09
CA ASP A 602 21.73 -25.18 27.52
C ASP A 602 21.08 -24.55 26.27
N THR A 603 20.31 -25.35 25.53
CA THR A 603 19.59 -24.88 24.33
C THR A 603 18.07 -24.88 24.48
N LYS A 604 17.55 -25.02 25.71
CA LYS A 604 16.12 -25.23 25.99
C LYS A 604 15.26 -24.08 25.48
N MET A 605 15.69 -22.85 25.75
CA MET A 605 15.03 -21.62 25.30
C MET A 605 14.86 -21.58 23.77
N TYR A 606 15.90 -21.95 23.02
CA TYR A 606 15.85 -21.99 21.56
C TYR A 606 15.03 -23.17 21.03
N HIS A 607 14.96 -24.29 21.75
CA HIS A 607 14.05 -25.39 21.42
C HIS A 607 12.60 -24.94 21.52
N ILE A 608 12.22 -24.36 22.66
CA ILE A 608 10.86 -23.82 22.90
C ILE A 608 10.52 -22.75 21.86
N SER A 609 11.43 -21.79 21.62
CA SER A 609 11.23 -20.74 20.63
C SER A 609 10.98 -21.29 19.22
N ARG A 610 11.68 -22.37 18.82
CA ARG A 610 11.45 -23.05 17.52
C ARG A 610 10.07 -23.71 17.44
N VAL A 611 9.60 -24.33 18.52
CA VAL A 611 8.25 -24.91 18.60
C VAL A 611 7.20 -23.82 18.46
N ILE A 612 7.29 -22.76 19.27
CA ILE A 612 6.36 -21.62 19.22
C ILE A 612 6.39 -20.95 17.85
N LYS A 613 7.56 -20.78 17.23
CA LYS A 613 7.67 -20.28 15.85
C LYS A 613 6.90 -21.15 14.87
N GLY A 614 6.88 -22.46 15.05
CA GLY A 614 6.07 -23.39 14.27
C GLY A 614 4.57 -23.19 14.49
N LEU A 615 4.13 -23.08 15.75
CA LEU A 615 2.72 -22.88 16.11
C LEU A 615 2.20 -21.47 15.75
N GLN A 616 3.07 -20.47 15.71
CA GLN A 616 2.76 -19.13 15.20
C GLN A 616 2.29 -19.16 13.75
N TYR A 617 2.63 -20.18 12.95
CA TYR A 617 2.04 -20.33 11.62
C TYR A 617 0.54 -20.66 11.65
N THR A 618 0.12 -21.46 12.62
CA THR A 618 -1.30 -21.73 12.87
C THR A 618 -2.02 -20.45 13.25
N ALA A 619 -1.41 -19.64 14.11
CA ALA A 619 -2.00 -18.38 14.55
C ALA A 619 -2.05 -17.28 13.48
N ASN A 620 -0.98 -17.14 12.70
CA ASN A 620 -0.82 -16.02 11.77
C ASN A 620 -1.32 -16.30 10.36
N TYR A 621 -1.39 -17.57 9.95
CA TYR A 621 -1.70 -17.97 8.58
C TYR A 621 -2.73 -19.09 8.51
N ASN A 622 -3.26 -19.57 9.65
CA ASN A 622 -4.08 -20.76 9.74
C ASN A 622 -3.40 -22.02 9.16
N VAL A 623 -2.07 -22.08 9.17
CA VAL A 623 -1.31 -23.24 8.65
C VAL A 623 -0.70 -24.01 9.81
N VAL A 624 -1.24 -25.20 10.06
CA VAL A 624 -0.67 -26.12 11.04
C VAL A 624 0.61 -26.70 10.47
N ARG A 625 1.72 -26.50 11.19
CA ARG A 625 3.07 -27.00 10.86
C ARG A 625 3.65 -27.97 11.89
N VAL A 626 3.01 -28.05 13.05
CA VAL A 626 3.42 -28.86 14.20
C VAL A 626 2.16 -29.51 14.76
N TRP A 627 2.26 -30.80 15.09
CA TRP A 627 1.15 -31.63 15.55
C TRP A 627 1.55 -32.42 16.79
N ASN A 628 0.62 -32.57 17.72
CA ASN A 628 0.63 -33.56 18.81
C ASN A 628 -0.80 -34.14 18.92
N ASP A 629 -0.89 -35.45 19.24
CA ASP A 629 -2.12 -36.22 19.43
C ASP A 629 -2.80 -36.01 20.79
N THR A 630 -2.41 -35.01 21.58
CA THR A 630 -3.11 -34.61 22.81
C THR A 630 -4.61 -34.42 22.49
N LEU A 631 -5.45 -35.34 22.98
CA LEU A 631 -6.84 -35.56 22.54
C LEU A 631 -7.73 -34.32 22.74
N LEU A 632 -8.40 -33.89 21.68
CA LEU A 632 -9.29 -32.71 21.68
C LEU A 632 -10.75 -33.13 21.55
N SER A 633 -11.52 -32.99 22.62
CA SER A 633 -12.98 -33.15 22.58
C SER A 633 -13.70 -31.87 22.10
N SER A 634 -13.08 -30.70 22.26
CA SER A 634 -13.56 -29.40 21.77
C SER A 634 -12.45 -28.35 21.79
N ALA A 635 -12.61 -27.26 21.02
CA ALA A 635 -11.63 -26.17 20.99
C ALA A 635 -11.68 -25.34 22.28
N SER A 636 -10.55 -25.17 22.96
CA SER A 636 -10.47 -24.37 24.19
C SER A 636 -9.08 -23.78 24.43
N LEU A 637 -9.01 -22.75 25.28
CA LEU A 637 -7.75 -22.17 25.75
C LEU A 637 -6.89 -23.21 26.51
N THR A 638 -7.53 -24.00 27.37
CA THR A 638 -6.88 -25.08 28.13
C THR A 638 -6.25 -26.10 27.20
N SER A 639 -7.01 -26.55 26.20
CA SER A 639 -6.52 -27.47 25.19
C SER A 639 -5.35 -26.88 24.38
N GLY A 640 -5.41 -25.58 24.06
CA GLY A 640 -4.30 -24.88 23.41
C GLY A 640 -3.02 -24.89 24.24
N LYS A 641 -3.16 -24.67 25.56
CA LYS A 641 -2.04 -24.75 26.51
C LYS A 641 -1.48 -26.17 26.61
N GLU A 642 -2.34 -27.18 26.74
CA GLU A 642 -1.94 -28.59 26.80
C GLU A 642 -1.18 -29.03 25.55
N ILE A 643 -1.65 -28.64 24.35
CA ILE A 643 -0.94 -28.88 23.08
C ILE A 643 0.47 -28.26 23.11
N VAL A 644 0.58 -27.00 23.57
CA VAL A 644 1.88 -26.32 23.59
C VAL A 644 2.82 -26.97 24.60
N GLU A 645 2.32 -27.31 25.79
CA GLU A 645 3.07 -27.99 26.84
C GLU A 645 3.55 -29.38 26.40
N SER A 646 2.68 -30.17 25.75
CA SER A 646 3.03 -31.52 25.29
C SER A 646 4.08 -31.52 24.19
N ILE A 647 4.06 -30.54 23.28
CA ILE A 647 5.09 -30.39 22.24
C ILE A 647 6.41 -29.91 22.85
N ILE A 648 6.37 -29.04 23.86
CA ILE A 648 7.57 -28.54 24.54
C ILE A 648 8.21 -29.65 25.42
N TYR A 649 7.39 -30.43 26.11
CA TYR A 649 7.80 -31.46 27.08
C TYR A 649 7.18 -32.83 26.75
N PRO A 650 7.62 -33.49 25.65
CA PRO A 650 7.05 -34.77 25.22
C PRO A 650 7.29 -35.93 26.21
N GLU A 651 8.17 -35.74 27.20
CA GLU A 651 8.47 -36.75 28.23
C GLU A 651 7.43 -36.83 29.35
N LEU A 652 6.59 -35.80 29.52
CA LEU A 652 5.52 -35.77 30.52
C LEU A 652 4.28 -36.58 30.09
N GLU A 653 4.17 -36.93 28.80
CA GLU A 653 3.04 -37.68 28.23
C GLU A 653 3.21 -39.20 28.26
N LYS A 654 4.32 -39.77 28.74
CA LYS A 654 4.41 -41.23 28.89
C LYS A 654 3.43 -41.66 29.98
N PRO A 655 2.35 -42.40 29.66
CA PRO A 655 1.62 -43.10 30.71
C PRO A 655 2.63 -44.06 31.34
N THR A 656 2.72 -44.06 32.66
CA THR A 656 3.24 -45.22 33.36
C THR A 656 2.53 -46.43 32.79
N LYS A 657 3.28 -47.31 32.11
CA LYS A 657 2.80 -48.65 31.78
C LYS A 657 2.53 -49.34 33.11
N GLU A 658 1.26 -49.36 33.52
CA GLU A 658 0.75 -50.39 34.43
C GLU A 658 0.34 -51.63 33.63
#